data_AF-A0A963FBC6-F1
#
_entry.id   AF-A0A963FBC6-F1
#
_cell.length_a   1.000
_cell.length_b   1.000
_cell.length_c   1.000
_cell.angle_alpha   90.00
_cell.angle_beta   90.00
_cell.angle_gamma   90.00
#
_symmetry.space_group_name_H-M   'P 1'
#
loop_
_entity.id
_entity.type
_entity.pdbx_description
1 polymer ?
#
loop_
_entity_poly.entity_id
_entity_poly.type
_entity_poly.pdbx_seq_one_letter_code
_entity_poly.pdbx_strand_id
1 'polypeptide(L)'
;MGFRKTSAIAIAMAFAAQLPTASAVDFVLETLNPYAVANGLCSLVEAIDNANADAQVHTDCPAGSGPDTLFLPGIVNLDGSTLFPPTDPVFFDTGSSGLPEITSEITLRGGELSRSGGPNFRFLVVQAAGKLTLRDIAFRHGRAAGTCSFTVFTGCGGAVVSRGEVIAINTVFDDNQAVETVGTDFPFGGAIMTNFSPLTVTGSTFTGNQAEYGGAIGANGTTATISESTFTGNTAIVSGGAIYNGVGGAFTVSASTFMTNTVTTALNSFNGGGAIDNAGSNSQLVVVNGMFTGNSAANGGAINNFNASDAFIVDSSFTGNMATDGGAILNHGSGATVNLFSSSITGNNATRGAGVSNGRNGGQTGIANVFDSIISMNTATNDGGGIFSLGNLSVTNSRITENNGADGGGIFVASLQNQTVMISSSTVSGNFGSQSGGGLYFTENPGASKNFLTISDSTFDDNEADEGGGLFAEVVDVSITGSTFSNNRATNVGVGGGGGIHLRSFTVTGAILQMSNTTVSGNSATQDGGGVYINGSALTATIASSTIANNTANSAAGGDGIHSLAAIAAVTVQDSIVAYNSSRNCLDAMLFGVTDGGNNISSDATCGFADTGGGVGDSVDPLLNALANNGGYTQTRALQAGSVAVNNGSGACPAQDQRGAARVANCDIGAYEAGSGIASVSISVDQSTLFEALGTVATVTVVVDNSANATAAGVEIAFSALGTATPLGFDYAMSNQNSLGVSPPGQIAPLTFSAPPGALEMATFTIQAIDDPLVEPDETVVVTASLVGAGQFVTNPAVSMIIVSEDLPPVEPRPVPALAPLALGLLAGLALLIGVRRTRQTRT
;
A
#
# COMPACT_ATOMS: atom_id res chain seq x y z
N MET A 1 60.19 15.15 55.54
CA MET A 1 59.14 16.19 55.44
C MET A 1 57.92 15.55 54.78
N GLY A 2 56.74 15.69 55.38
CA GLY A 2 55.46 15.24 54.82
C GLY A 2 54.94 13.91 55.36
N PHE A 3 54.15 13.97 56.42
CA PHE A 3 53.49 12.85 57.11
C PHE A 3 52.24 12.35 56.35
N ARG A 4 52.05 11.02 56.38
CA ARG A 4 50.76 10.32 56.20
C ARG A 4 49.98 10.28 57.53
N LYS A 5 48.64 10.35 57.47
CA LYS A 5 47.63 9.66 58.32
C LYS A 5 46.20 10.07 57.86
N THR A 6 45.41 9.16 57.29
CA THR A 6 44.25 8.44 57.89
C THR A 6 43.04 9.29 58.32
N SER A 7 41.87 9.01 57.71
CA SER A 7 40.57 8.72 58.36
C SER A 7 39.35 9.45 57.77
N ALA A 8 38.37 8.63 57.36
CA ALA A 8 36.90 8.77 57.36
C ALA A 8 36.27 10.17 57.25
N ILE A 9 35.48 10.38 56.18
CA ILE A 9 34.36 11.33 56.17
C ILE A 9 33.10 10.55 55.83
N ALA A 10 32.10 10.67 56.71
CA ALA A 10 30.81 10.03 56.66
C ALA A 10 30.00 10.51 55.44
N ILE A 11 29.41 9.55 54.71
CA ILE A 11 28.33 9.81 53.77
C ILE A 11 27.08 10.08 54.61
N ALA A 12 26.63 11.33 54.64
CA ALA A 12 25.33 11.68 55.17
C ALA A 12 24.27 11.11 54.22
N MET A 13 23.53 10.08 54.67
CA MET A 13 22.26 9.70 54.07
C MET A 13 21.29 10.87 54.28
N ALA A 14 21.06 11.65 53.22
CA ALA A 14 19.84 12.44 53.13
C ALA A 14 18.71 11.45 52.85
N PHE A 15 17.96 11.09 53.88
CA PHE A 15 16.58 10.62 53.72
C PHE A 15 15.81 11.78 53.09
N ALA A 16 15.75 11.81 51.75
CA ALA A 16 14.64 12.49 51.09
C ALA A 16 13.41 11.68 51.49
N ALA A 17 12.60 12.27 52.38
CA ALA A 17 11.26 11.77 52.61
C ALA A 17 10.58 11.68 51.24
N GLN A 18 10.25 10.46 50.83
CA GLN A 18 9.30 10.22 49.76
C GLN A 18 8.03 10.97 50.19
N LEU A 19 7.79 12.11 49.55
CA LEU A 19 6.47 12.74 49.57
C LEU A 19 5.49 11.65 49.10
N PRO A 20 4.35 11.45 49.79
CA PRO A 20 3.35 10.52 49.29
C PRO A 20 2.99 10.98 47.88
N THR A 21 3.21 10.12 46.89
CA THR A 21 2.56 10.26 45.59
C THR A 21 1.07 10.36 45.87
N ALA A 22 0.42 11.43 45.42
CA ALA A 22 -1.02 11.60 45.53
C ALA A 22 -1.68 10.28 45.06
N SER A 23 -2.48 9.68 45.94
CA SER A 23 -3.24 8.48 45.60
C SER A 23 -4.42 8.94 44.76
N ALA A 24 -4.56 8.41 43.55
CA ALA A 24 -5.73 8.60 42.70
C ALA A 24 -7.01 8.38 43.52
N VAL A 25 -8.00 9.26 43.34
CA VAL A 25 -9.32 9.12 43.98
C VAL A 25 -10.29 8.45 43.00
N ASP A 26 -10.90 7.36 43.45
CA ASP A 26 -11.98 6.68 42.74
C ASP A 26 -13.34 7.26 43.16
N PHE A 27 -13.97 7.99 42.25
CA PHE A 27 -15.34 8.47 42.39
C PHE A 27 -16.31 7.40 41.90
N VAL A 28 -17.19 6.90 42.76
CA VAL A 28 -18.35 6.11 42.33
C VAL A 28 -19.56 7.03 42.35
N LEU A 29 -20.16 7.29 41.18
CA LEU A 29 -21.33 8.16 41.12
C LEU A 29 -22.50 7.48 41.85
N GLU A 30 -23.17 8.24 42.71
CA GLU A 30 -24.25 7.74 43.57
C GLU A 30 -25.63 8.01 42.98
N THR A 31 -25.68 8.76 41.87
CA THR A 31 -26.91 9.12 41.16
C THR A 31 -26.70 9.13 39.65
N LEU A 32 -27.77 8.81 38.90
CA LEU A 32 -27.83 8.94 37.45
C LEU A 32 -28.30 10.33 36.99
N ASN A 33 -28.72 11.19 37.93
CA ASN A 33 -28.92 12.61 37.64
C ASN A 33 -27.53 13.26 37.49
N PRO A 34 -27.15 13.78 36.31
CA PRO A 34 -25.80 14.30 36.10
C PRO A 34 -25.57 15.63 36.81
N TYR A 35 -26.63 16.39 37.10
CA TYR A 35 -26.55 17.78 37.50
C TYR A 35 -26.22 17.96 38.99
N ALA A 36 -25.41 18.99 39.28
CA ALA A 36 -25.09 19.38 40.65
C ALA A 36 -26.35 19.79 41.42
N VAL A 37 -26.65 19.06 42.48
CA VAL A 37 -27.81 19.29 43.33
C VAL A 37 -27.42 18.91 44.75
N ALA A 38 -27.50 19.86 45.69
CA ALA A 38 -27.19 19.64 47.11
C ALA A 38 -28.18 18.66 47.78
N ASN A 39 -28.00 17.37 47.54
CA ASN A 39 -28.89 16.29 47.96
C ASN A 39 -28.15 15.17 48.71
N GLY A 40 -26.85 15.30 48.93
CA GLY A 40 -26.03 14.30 49.61
C GLY A 40 -25.61 13.10 48.75
N LEU A 41 -25.82 13.14 47.43
CA LEU A 41 -25.43 12.09 46.49
C LEU A 41 -24.46 12.65 45.44
N CYS A 42 -23.31 12.02 45.28
CA CYS A 42 -22.30 12.47 44.31
C CYS A 42 -22.77 12.30 42.85
N SER A 43 -23.01 13.42 42.16
CA SER A 43 -23.35 13.48 40.72
C SER A 43 -22.13 13.62 39.81
N LEU A 44 -22.32 13.42 38.50
CA LEU A 44 -21.23 13.52 37.52
C LEU A 44 -20.62 14.93 37.44
N VAL A 45 -21.45 15.98 37.44
CA VAL A 45 -20.97 17.38 37.42
C VAL A 45 -20.14 17.68 38.68
N GLU A 46 -20.63 17.27 39.86
CA GLU A 46 -19.93 17.51 41.13
C GLU A 46 -18.60 16.75 41.20
N ALA A 47 -18.56 15.51 40.68
CA ALA A 47 -17.35 14.71 40.62
C ALA A 47 -16.30 15.34 39.70
N ILE A 48 -16.70 15.82 38.51
CA ILE A 48 -15.78 16.50 37.57
C ILE A 48 -15.24 17.80 38.19
N ASP A 49 -16.08 18.60 38.82
CA ASP A 49 -15.66 19.85 39.46
C ASP A 49 -14.65 19.61 40.60
N ASN A 50 -14.89 18.59 41.43
CA ASN A 50 -13.97 18.22 42.52
C ASN A 50 -12.64 17.67 42.00
N ALA A 51 -12.68 16.86 40.93
CA ALA A 51 -11.48 16.32 40.28
C ALA A 51 -10.63 17.44 39.67
N ASN A 52 -11.25 18.31 38.87
CA ASN A 52 -10.57 19.47 38.28
C ASN A 52 -9.93 20.42 39.30
N ALA A 53 -10.51 20.53 40.49
CA ALA A 53 -10.01 21.42 41.53
C ALA A 53 -8.95 20.78 42.44
N ASP A 54 -8.71 19.47 42.35
CA ASP A 54 -7.96 18.70 43.35
C ASP A 54 -8.43 18.99 44.79
N ALA A 55 -9.74 19.20 44.95
CA ALA A 55 -10.33 19.71 46.17
C ALA A 55 -11.81 19.37 46.28
N GLN A 56 -12.36 19.42 47.50
CA GLN A 56 -13.79 19.25 47.73
C GLN A 56 -14.53 20.58 47.51
N VAL A 57 -14.86 20.89 46.26
CA VAL A 57 -15.68 22.06 45.88
C VAL A 57 -17.15 21.82 46.21
N HIS A 58 -17.62 20.61 45.95
CA HIS A 58 -18.95 20.10 46.31
C HIS A 58 -18.82 19.09 47.43
N THR A 59 -19.55 19.32 48.53
CA THR A 59 -19.48 18.47 49.73
C THR A 59 -20.12 17.10 49.55
N ASP A 60 -20.97 16.95 48.53
CA ASP A 60 -21.68 15.72 48.20
C ASP A 60 -20.78 14.70 47.48
N CYS A 61 -19.60 15.12 47.00
CA CYS A 61 -18.58 14.26 46.40
C CYS A 61 -17.28 14.27 47.20
N PRO A 62 -16.44 13.22 47.10
CA PRO A 62 -15.06 13.24 47.61
C PRO A 62 -14.23 14.39 47.01
N ALA A 63 -13.19 14.83 47.71
CA ALA A 63 -12.18 15.73 47.11
C ALA A 63 -11.41 14.99 46.00
N GLY A 64 -11.13 15.67 44.88
CA GLY A 64 -10.16 15.16 43.90
C GLY A 64 -8.72 15.17 44.43
N SER A 65 -7.83 14.37 43.84
CA SER A 65 -6.40 14.46 44.11
C SER A 65 -5.54 13.81 43.01
N GLY A 66 -4.87 14.64 42.21
CA GLY A 66 -4.04 14.17 41.11
C GLY A 66 -4.90 13.52 40.02
N PRO A 67 -4.43 12.43 39.39
CA PRO A 67 -5.25 11.68 38.43
C PRO A 67 -6.47 11.06 39.12
N ASP A 68 -7.67 11.39 38.66
CA ASP A 68 -8.92 10.93 39.25
C ASP A 68 -9.68 9.97 38.32
N THR A 69 -10.37 8.96 38.87
CA THR A 69 -11.20 8.03 38.10
C THR A 69 -12.66 8.10 38.52
N LEU A 70 -13.55 8.34 37.56
CA LEU A 70 -14.99 8.48 37.77
C LEU A 70 -15.73 7.29 37.14
N PHE A 71 -16.38 6.49 37.98
CA PHE A 71 -17.13 5.29 37.60
C PHE A 71 -18.61 5.61 37.39
N LEU A 72 -19.09 5.40 36.16
CA LEU A 72 -20.50 5.56 35.82
C LEU A 72 -21.25 4.24 36.07
N PRO A 73 -22.27 4.22 36.96
CA PRO A 73 -22.97 2.99 37.33
C PRO A 73 -23.99 2.52 36.27
N GLY A 74 -24.22 3.30 35.21
CA GLY A 74 -25.22 2.99 34.18
C GLY A 74 -25.35 4.10 33.13
N ILE A 75 -26.54 4.23 32.55
CA ILE A 75 -26.85 5.24 31.54
C ILE A 75 -27.17 6.57 32.23
N VAL A 76 -26.35 7.58 32.00
CA VAL A 76 -26.56 8.96 32.42
C VAL A 76 -27.14 9.73 31.24
N ASN A 77 -28.39 10.18 31.40
CA ASN A 77 -29.09 10.95 30.37
C ASN A 77 -28.90 12.45 30.63
N LEU A 78 -28.35 13.15 29.65
CA LEU A 78 -28.27 14.61 29.67
C LEU A 78 -29.37 15.16 28.76
N ASP A 79 -30.19 16.07 29.30
CA ASP A 79 -31.29 16.71 28.57
C ASP A 79 -30.96 18.16 28.15
N GLY A 80 -29.81 18.67 28.60
CA GLY A 80 -29.34 20.02 28.32
C GLY A 80 -29.99 21.11 29.18
N SER A 81 -30.60 20.76 30.33
CA SER A 81 -31.14 21.75 31.28
C SER A 81 -30.05 22.63 31.90
N THR A 82 -28.82 22.12 31.96
CA THR A 82 -27.61 22.85 32.33
C THR A 82 -26.58 22.63 31.24
N LEU A 83 -26.07 23.74 30.70
CA LEU A 83 -25.05 23.74 29.65
C LEU A 83 -23.87 24.57 30.12
N PHE A 84 -22.68 24.11 29.75
CA PHE A 84 -21.41 24.74 30.06
C PHE A 84 -20.87 25.33 28.75
N PRO A 85 -20.87 26.67 28.60
CA PRO A 85 -20.25 27.29 27.44
C PRO A 85 -18.72 27.14 27.52
N PRO A 86 -18.04 26.98 26.38
CA PRO A 86 -16.58 26.92 26.38
C PRO A 86 -15.97 28.20 26.96
N THR A 87 -14.96 28.06 27.81
CA THR A 87 -14.34 29.19 28.52
C THR A 87 -13.09 29.73 27.83
N ASP A 88 -12.47 28.94 26.95
CA ASP A 88 -11.27 29.31 26.22
C ASP A 88 -11.62 30.19 25.01
N PRO A 89 -11.23 31.48 24.98
CA PRO A 89 -11.53 32.38 23.88
C PRO A 89 -10.76 32.04 22.58
N VAL A 90 -9.80 31.10 22.64
CA VAL A 90 -9.08 30.58 21.45
C VAL A 90 -9.86 29.46 20.78
N PHE A 91 -10.75 28.77 21.51
CA PHE A 91 -11.82 27.99 20.90
C PHE A 91 -12.78 28.99 20.25
N PHE A 92 -12.59 29.30 18.97
CA PHE A 92 -13.62 29.97 18.16
C PHE A 92 -14.84 29.03 17.92
N ASP A 93 -15.07 28.10 18.83
CA ASP A 93 -16.19 27.17 18.93
C ASP A 93 -17.16 27.72 19.98
N THR A 94 -18.39 27.96 19.58
CA THR A 94 -19.42 28.51 20.47
C THR A 94 -20.40 27.45 20.99
N GLY A 95 -20.23 26.19 20.61
CA GLY A 95 -21.15 25.12 20.97
C GLY A 95 -20.93 24.62 22.40
N SER A 96 -21.94 24.72 23.25
CA SER A 96 -21.87 24.31 24.66
C SER A 96 -21.69 22.79 24.86
N SER A 97 -21.19 22.42 26.04
CA SER A 97 -21.17 21.05 26.53
C SER A 97 -22.23 20.79 27.59
N GLY A 98 -22.63 19.53 27.74
CA GLY A 98 -23.52 19.08 28.81
C GLY A 98 -22.81 18.88 30.16
N LEU A 99 -21.48 18.82 30.17
CA LEU A 99 -20.64 18.64 31.35
C LEU A 99 -19.57 19.74 31.46
N PRO A 100 -19.02 19.98 32.66
CA PRO A 100 -17.91 20.93 32.85
C PRO A 100 -16.69 20.55 32.00
N GLU A 101 -15.87 21.55 31.70
CA GLU A 101 -14.63 21.35 30.94
C GLU A 101 -13.62 20.53 31.75
N ILE A 102 -12.85 19.66 31.09
CA ILE A 102 -11.79 18.87 31.70
C ILE A 102 -10.49 19.70 31.68
N THR A 103 -9.96 20.01 32.86
CA THR A 103 -8.73 20.82 33.05
C THR A 103 -7.62 20.09 33.80
N SER A 104 -7.88 18.87 34.25
CA SER A 104 -6.97 17.98 34.99
C SER A 104 -6.92 16.59 34.33
N GLU A 105 -6.19 15.64 34.92
CA GLU A 105 -6.16 14.25 34.46
C GLU A 105 -7.36 13.48 35.02
N ILE A 106 -8.32 13.14 34.16
CA ILE A 106 -9.57 12.47 34.53
C ILE A 106 -9.76 11.21 33.69
N THR A 107 -10.10 10.10 34.34
CA THR A 107 -10.58 8.88 33.70
C THR A 107 -12.09 8.73 33.89
N LEU A 108 -12.86 8.71 32.81
CA LEU A 108 -14.27 8.29 32.84
C LEU A 108 -14.37 6.81 32.50
N ARG A 109 -14.96 6.02 33.40
CA ARG A 109 -15.00 4.57 33.27
C ARG A 109 -16.41 3.98 33.40
N GLY A 110 -16.76 3.08 32.48
CA GLY A 110 -18.02 2.36 32.49
C GLY A 110 -19.22 3.19 32.01
N GLY A 111 -20.40 2.56 31.99
CA GLY A 111 -21.67 3.22 31.75
C GLY A 111 -21.85 3.82 30.35
N GLU A 112 -22.78 4.77 30.24
CA GLU A 112 -23.10 5.48 29.00
C GLU A 112 -23.46 6.93 29.29
N LEU A 113 -23.00 7.86 28.45
CA LEU A 113 -23.49 9.22 28.35
C LEU A 113 -24.38 9.32 27.10
N SER A 114 -25.65 9.64 27.32
CA SER A 114 -26.65 9.70 26.24
C SER A 114 -27.36 11.04 26.26
N ARG A 115 -27.51 11.64 25.07
CA ARG A 115 -28.29 12.88 24.93
C ARG A 115 -29.77 12.53 24.73
N SER A 116 -30.63 12.90 25.67
CA SER A 116 -32.06 12.53 25.66
C SER A 116 -32.98 13.55 24.96
N GLY A 117 -32.42 14.47 24.16
CA GLY A 117 -33.16 15.55 23.50
C GLY A 117 -32.68 16.94 23.94
N GLY A 118 -33.55 17.94 23.82
CA GLY A 118 -33.22 19.32 24.22
C GLY A 118 -32.37 20.09 23.20
N PRO A 119 -31.66 21.16 23.61
CA PRO A 119 -30.76 21.90 22.74
C PRO A 119 -29.63 21.00 22.20
N ASN A 120 -28.95 21.48 21.16
CA ASN A 120 -27.74 20.83 20.66
C ASN A 120 -26.60 21.10 21.67
N PHE A 121 -25.97 20.04 22.16
CA PHE A 121 -24.73 20.10 22.93
C PHE A 121 -23.88 18.84 22.73
N ARG A 122 -22.57 18.99 22.91
CA ARG A 122 -21.62 17.87 23.04
C ARG A 122 -21.52 17.43 24.49
N PHE A 123 -20.87 16.31 24.78
CA PHE A 123 -20.69 15.89 26.17
C PHE A 123 -19.54 16.62 26.84
N LEU A 124 -18.37 16.63 26.22
CA LEU A 124 -17.12 17.01 26.87
C LEU A 124 -16.30 18.01 26.04
N VAL A 125 -15.63 18.91 26.74
CA VAL A 125 -14.58 19.80 26.24
C VAL A 125 -13.34 19.53 27.06
N VAL A 126 -12.21 19.28 26.42
CA VAL A 126 -10.91 19.06 27.08
C VAL A 126 -9.99 20.23 26.77
N GLN A 127 -9.61 20.94 27.83
CA GLN A 127 -8.71 22.10 27.74
C GLN A 127 -7.27 21.66 27.48
N ALA A 128 -6.40 22.58 27.08
CA ALA A 128 -5.00 22.28 26.73
C ALA A 128 -4.19 21.62 27.85
N ALA A 129 -4.54 21.88 29.12
CA ALA A 129 -3.92 21.25 30.29
C ALA A 129 -4.63 19.95 30.72
N GLY A 130 -5.82 19.67 30.18
CA GLY A 130 -6.59 18.49 30.52
C GLY A 130 -6.06 17.23 29.84
N LYS A 131 -6.20 16.10 30.52
CA LYS A 131 -5.96 14.76 29.97
C LYS A 131 -7.16 13.89 30.28
N LEU A 132 -7.83 13.41 29.25
CA LEU A 132 -9.06 12.65 29.40
C LEU A 132 -8.86 11.21 28.94
N THR A 133 -9.02 10.26 29.86
CA THR A 133 -9.12 8.84 29.53
C THR A 133 -10.59 8.41 29.54
N LEU A 134 -11.04 7.83 28.44
CA LEU A 134 -12.36 7.21 28.28
C LEU A 134 -12.17 5.70 28.24
N ARG A 135 -12.80 4.98 29.15
CA ARG A 135 -12.60 3.52 29.26
C ARG A 135 -13.91 2.78 29.47
N ASP A 136 -14.20 1.79 28.61
CA ASP A 136 -15.39 0.94 28.74
C ASP A 136 -16.72 1.73 28.79
N ILE A 137 -16.79 2.87 28.09
CA ILE A 137 -17.89 3.83 28.16
C ILE A 137 -18.51 4.06 26.77
N ALA A 138 -19.80 4.37 26.71
CA ALA A 138 -20.49 4.75 25.49
C ALA A 138 -20.92 6.23 25.47
N PHE A 139 -20.84 6.86 24.30
CA PHE A 139 -21.32 8.21 24.00
C PHE A 139 -22.32 8.13 22.86
N ARG A 140 -23.58 8.50 23.13
CA ARG A 140 -24.66 8.40 22.14
C ARG A 140 -25.40 9.70 21.89
N HIS A 141 -25.63 10.00 20.62
CA HIS A 141 -26.47 11.12 20.18
C HIS A 141 -25.96 12.51 20.56
N GLY A 142 -24.67 12.64 20.90
CA GLY A 142 -24.01 13.93 21.13
C GLY A 142 -24.18 14.81 19.90
N ARG A 143 -24.48 16.09 20.09
CA ARG A 143 -24.79 16.99 18.98
C ARG A 143 -24.24 18.38 19.19
N ALA A 144 -23.07 18.68 18.64
CA ALA A 144 -22.54 20.04 18.67
C ALA A 144 -23.16 20.90 17.56
N ALA A 145 -23.66 22.07 17.92
CA ALA A 145 -24.09 23.10 16.99
C ALA A 145 -23.58 24.46 17.51
N GLY A 146 -22.71 25.08 16.74
CA GLY A 146 -22.05 26.35 17.06
C GLY A 146 -21.34 26.87 15.82
N THR A 147 -20.89 28.12 15.87
CA THR A 147 -20.05 28.68 14.79
C THR A 147 -18.68 28.03 14.82
N CYS A 148 -18.27 27.34 13.77
CA CYS A 148 -16.97 26.65 13.68
C CYS A 148 -16.19 27.21 12.47
N SER A 149 -15.01 27.79 12.67
CA SER A 149 -14.30 28.49 11.58
C SER A 149 -13.07 27.73 11.06
N PHE A 150 -13.03 27.53 9.73
CA PHE A 150 -11.87 26.98 9.02
C PHE A 150 -10.65 27.91 9.00
N THR A 151 -10.84 29.23 9.06
CA THR A 151 -9.73 30.21 8.94
C THR A 151 -8.79 30.24 10.13
N VAL A 152 -9.22 29.67 11.25
CA VAL A 152 -8.47 29.59 12.51
C VAL A 152 -8.29 28.12 12.96
N PHE A 153 -8.61 27.15 12.09
CA PHE A 153 -8.55 25.71 12.34
C PHE A 153 -9.31 25.26 13.60
N THR A 154 -10.45 25.88 13.90
CA THR A 154 -11.31 25.51 15.03
C THR A 154 -12.56 24.81 14.53
N GLY A 155 -12.83 23.62 15.05
CA GLY A 155 -13.97 22.79 14.70
C GLY A 155 -14.88 22.54 15.90
N CYS A 156 -16.03 21.95 15.64
CA CYS A 156 -16.97 21.51 16.66
C CYS A 156 -17.02 19.98 16.65
N GLY A 157 -16.64 19.32 17.75
CA GLY A 157 -16.76 17.86 17.92
C GLY A 157 -18.11 17.46 18.52
N GLY A 158 -18.81 16.48 17.92
CA GLY A 158 -20.19 16.17 18.31
C GLY A 158 -20.35 15.49 19.67
N ALA A 159 -19.37 14.69 20.11
CA ALA A 159 -19.34 14.14 21.48
C ALA A 159 -18.25 14.80 22.33
N VAL A 160 -17.03 14.86 21.79
CA VAL A 160 -15.83 15.36 22.49
C VAL A 160 -15.11 16.34 21.59
N VAL A 161 -14.67 17.46 22.17
CA VAL A 161 -13.73 18.37 21.53
C VAL A 161 -12.53 18.57 22.43
N SER A 162 -11.32 18.52 21.87
CA SER A 162 -10.09 18.53 22.66
C SER A 162 -8.98 19.42 22.10
N ARG A 163 -8.31 20.11 23.02
CA ARG A 163 -6.95 20.67 22.86
C ARG A 163 -5.93 20.00 23.79
N GLY A 164 -6.40 19.14 24.70
CA GLY A 164 -5.59 18.31 25.56
C GLY A 164 -5.50 16.87 25.05
N GLU A 165 -4.85 16.00 25.79
CA GLU A 165 -4.72 14.60 25.42
C GLU A 165 -6.05 13.85 25.63
N VAL A 166 -6.43 13.03 24.64
CA VAL A 166 -7.57 12.11 24.76
C VAL A 166 -7.11 10.68 24.51
N ILE A 167 -7.46 9.78 25.42
CA ILE A 167 -7.21 8.34 25.34
C ILE A 167 -8.55 7.62 25.38
N ALA A 168 -8.97 6.96 24.30
CA ALA A 168 -10.21 6.20 24.22
C ALA A 168 -9.93 4.70 24.13
N ILE A 169 -10.29 3.95 25.16
CA ILE A 169 -10.04 2.51 25.29
C ILE A 169 -11.36 1.78 25.39
N ASN A 170 -11.66 0.87 24.46
CA ASN A 170 -12.92 0.12 24.42
C ASN A 170 -14.15 1.05 24.58
N THR A 171 -14.11 2.20 23.89
CA THR A 171 -15.14 3.24 23.95
C THR A 171 -16.04 3.14 22.73
N VAL A 172 -17.34 3.40 22.92
CA VAL A 172 -18.33 3.39 21.84
C VAL A 172 -18.79 4.81 21.57
N PHE A 173 -18.65 5.28 20.34
CA PHE A 173 -19.22 6.53 19.83
C PHE A 173 -20.29 6.20 18.78
N ASP A 174 -21.55 6.40 19.13
CA ASP A 174 -22.69 6.01 18.30
C ASP A 174 -23.61 7.21 18.00
N ASP A 175 -23.85 7.46 16.71
CA ASP A 175 -24.71 8.53 16.19
C ASP A 175 -24.43 9.92 16.79
N ASN A 176 -23.15 10.26 16.95
CA ASN A 176 -22.75 11.60 17.35
C ASN A 176 -22.59 12.50 16.13
N GLN A 177 -22.97 13.77 16.26
CA GLN A 177 -23.11 14.68 15.14
C GLN A 177 -22.50 16.06 15.42
N ALA A 178 -21.68 16.54 14.50
CA ALA A 178 -21.26 17.94 14.44
C ALA A 178 -22.01 18.62 13.30
N VAL A 179 -22.83 19.62 13.62
CA VAL A 179 -23.82 20.18 12.69
C VAL A 179 -23.51 21.64 12.36
N GLU A 180 -23.52 21.94 11.06
CA GLU A 180 -23.42 23.28 10.51
C GLU A 180 -24.63 24.13 10.93
N THR A 181 -24.40 25.31 11.52
CA THR A 181 -25.49 26.22 11.93
C THR A 181 -25.70 27.38 10.98
N VAL A 182 -24.64 27.80 10.28
CA VAL A 182 -24.66 28.81 9.22
C VAL A 182 -23.76 28.37 8.07
N GLY A 183 -24.10 28.80 6.84
CA GLY A 183 -23.45 28.48 5.55
C GLY A 183 -21.93 28.70 5.39
N THR A 184 -21.23 28.99 6.49
CA THR A 184 -19.80 29.28 6.58
C THR A 184 -19.10 28.48 7.67
N ASP A 185 -19.83 27.63 8.40
CA ASP A 185 -19.26 26.77 9.43
C ASP A 185 -18.66 25.51 8.78
N PHE A 186 -17.60 24.97 9.37
CA PHE A 186 -16.98 23.72 8.93
C PHE A 186 -16.85 22.75 10.12
N PRO A 187 -17.89 22.00 10.51
CA PRO A 187 -17.82 21.05 11.61
C PRO A 187 -16.90 19.87 11.32
N PHE A 188 -16.04 19.54 12.30
CA PHE A 188 -15.06 18.48 12.23
C PHE A 188 -15.37 17.42 13.30
N GLY A 189 -15.32 16.13 12.98
CA GLY A 189 -15.40 15.09 14.00
C GLY A 189 -16.79 14.92 14.59
N GLY A 190 -17.62 14.07 13.98
CA GLY A 190 -18.96 13.81 14.49
C GLY A 190 -18.93 13.21 15.91
N ALA A 191 -17.91 12.41 16.22
CA ALA A 191 -17.63 11.95 17.57
C ALA A 191 -16.57 12.81 18.25
N ILE A 192 -15.34 12.80 17.73
CA ILE A 192 -14.18 13.43 18.37
C ILE A 192 -13.58 14.47 17.42
N MET A 193 -13.33 15.66 17.95
CA MET A 193 -12.49 16.64 17.28
C MET A 193 -11.26 16.95 18.13
N THR A 194 -10.08 16.88 17.53
CA THR A 194 -8.80 17.21 18.17
C THR A 194 -8.05 18.26 17.36
N ASN A 195 -7.26 19.10 18.04
CA ASN A 195 -6.47 20.14 17.37
C ASN A 195 -5.15 20.38 18.09
N PHE A 196 -4.04 20.11 17.41
CA PHE A 196 -2.68 20.20 17.95
C PHE A 196 -2.52 19.45 19.28
N SER A 197 -3.20 18.31 19.42
CA SER A 197 -3.27 17.55 20.68
C SER A 197 -3.16 16.04 20.42
N PRO A 198 -2.53 15.25 21.31
CA PRO A 198 -2.44 13.81 21.12
C PRO A 198 -3.80 13.09 21.22
N LEU A 199 -3.97 12.05 20.41
CA LEU A 199 -5.15 11.18 20.43
C LEU A 199 -4.73 9.71 20.40
N THR A 200 -5.15 8.93 21.38
CA THR A 200 -5.00 7.47 21.38
C THR A 200 -6.37 6.82 21.35
N VAL A 201 -6.58 5.87 20.44
CA VAL A 201 -7.85 5.13 20.30
C VAL A 201 -7.55 3.65 20.17
N THR A 202 -8.02 2.83 21.10
CA THR A 202 -7.75 1.39 21.12
C THR A 202 -9.03 0.60 21.37
N GLY A 203 -9.25 -0.46 20.60
CA GLY A 203 -10.39 -1.38 20.79
C GLY A 203 -11.77 -0.69 20.71
N SER A 204 -11.85 0.48 20.09
CA SER A 204 -13.02 1.37 20.17
C SER A 204 -13.90 1.27 18.92
N THR A 205 -15.17 1.67 19.04
CA THR A 205 -16.15 1.58 17.95
C THR A 205 -16.78 2.93 17.66
N PHE A 206 -16.78 3.33 16.39
CA PHE A 206 -17.41 4.53 15.87
C PHE A 206 -18.48 4.14 14.85
N THR A 207 -19.75 4.32 15.20
CA THR A 207 -20.88 3.93 14.35
C THR A 207 -21.79 5.12 14.04
N GLY A 208 -22.11 5.32 12.76
CA GLY A 208 -23.13 6.28 12.34
C GLY A 208 -22.85 7.75 12.70
N ASN A 209 -21.60 8.11 13.02
CA ASN A 209 -21.26 9.48 13.38
C ASN A 209 -21.20 10.37 12.13
N GLN A 210 -21.54 11.66 12.29
CA GLN A 210 -21.72 12.57 11.17
C GLN A 210 -21.08 13.94 11.40
N ALA A 211 -20.37 14.45 10.40
CA ALA A 211 -19.80 15.80 10.38
C ALA A 211 -19.63 16.30 8.94
N GLU A 212 -19.09 17.51 8.76
CA GLU A 212 -18.68 17.95 7.43
C GLU A 212 -17.32 17.33 7.04
N TYR A 213 -16.39 17.29 7.98
CA TYR A 213 -15.07 16.65 7.85
C TYR A 213 -14.86 15.63 8.96
N GLY A 214 -14.47 14.41 8.61
CA GLY A 214 -14.23 13.37 9.62
C GLY A 214 -15.53 12.98 10.29
N GLY A 215 -16.36 12.15 9.63
CA GLY A 215 -17.67 11.77 10.15
C GLY A 215 -17.60 11.23 11.58
N ALA A 216 -16.52 10.51 11.92
CA ALA A 216 -16.20 10.14 13.29
C ALA A 216 -15.15 11.07 13.93
N ILE A 217 -13.95 11.14 13.34
CA ILE A 217 -12.80 11.85 13.92
C ILE A 217 -12.34 12.93 12.95
N GLY A 218 -12.29 14.18 13.40
CA GLY A 218 -11.72 15.29 12.67
C GLY A 218 -10.52 15.87 13.41
N ALA A 219 -9.36 15.92 12.75
CA ALA A 219 -8.12 16.34 13.39
C ALA A 219 -7.29 17.30 12.53
N ASN A 220 -6.60 18.24 13.18
CA ASN A 220 -5.58 19.10 12.57
C ASN A 220 -4.34 19.14 13.47
N GLY A 221 -3.15 19.10 12.87
CA GLY A 221 -1.86 19.13 13.60
C GLY A 221 -1.73 18.09 14.72
N THR A 222 -2.53 17.03 14.67
CA THR A 222 -2.67 16.04 15.73
C THR A 222 -1.80 14.83 15.41
N THR A 223 -1.10 14.32 16.42
CA THR A 223 -0.52 12.98 16.38
C THR A 223 -1.54 12.00 16.95
N ALA A 224 -1.97 11.02 16.15
CA ALA A 224 -2.96 10.05 16.54
C ALA A 224 -2.48 8.61 16.35
N THR A 225 -2.72 7.76 17.35
CA THR A 225 -2.55 6.31 17.26
C THR A 225 -3.91 5.64 17.41
N ILE A 226 -4.32 4.88 16.41
CA ILE A 226 -5.61 4.19 16.34
C ILE A 226 -5.36 2.71 16.11
N SER A 227 -5.73 1.87 17.07
CA SER A 227 -5.50 0.43 17.02
C SER A 227 -6.77 -0.38 17.33
N GLU A 228 -6.89 -1.55 16.69
CA GLU A 228 -7.95 -2.54 16.96
C GLU A 228 -9.38 -1.96 16.96
N SER A 229 -9.62 -0.92 16.17
CA SER A 229 -10.84 -0.12 16.25
C SER A 229 -11.70 -0.30 15.00
N THR A 230 -13.00 -0.04 15.16
CA THR A 230 -13.99 -0.24 14.09
C THR A 230 -14.73 1.06 13.78
N PHE A 231 -14.73 1.46 12.51
CA PHE A 231 -15.45 2.62 11.98
C PHE A 231 -16.49 2.13 10.97
N THR A 232 -17.77 2.19 11.33
CA THR A 232 -18.85 1.68 10.49
C THR A 232 -19.92 2.73 10.20
N GLY A 233 -20.20 2.97 8.91
CA GLY A 233 -21.32 3.81 8.48
C GLY A 233 -21.21 5.26 8.92
N ASN A 234 -19.99 5.74 9.23
CA ASN A 234 -19.78 7.15 9.52
C ASN A 234 -19.87 7.95 8.21
N THR A 235 -20.41 9.16 8.30
CA THR A 235 -20.71 9.97 7.13
C THR A 235 -20.12 11.36 7.27
N ALA A 236 -19.36 11.77 6.26
CA ALA A 236 -18.95 13.15 6.09
C ALA A 236 -19.72 13.80 4.94
N ILE A 237 -19.94 15.10 5.02
CA ILE A 237 -20.46 15.86 3.88
C ILE A 237 -19.35 16.04 2.86
N VAL A 238 -18.18 16.49 3.30
CA VAL A 238 -17.10 16.96 2.43
C VAL A 238 -15.94 15.97 2.32
N SER A 239 -15.37 15.51 3.44
CA SER A 239 -14.16 14.70 3.40
C SER A 239 -14.00 13.80 4.62
N GLY A 240 -13.38 12.64 4.43
CA GLY A 240 -13.08 11.70 5.51
C GLY A 240 -14.35 11.15 6.14
N GLY A 241 -15.02 10.22 5.46
CA GLY A 241 -16.31 9.69 5.95
C GLY A 241 -16.21 9.12 7.37
N ALA A 242 -15.06 8.55 7.74
CA ALA A 242 -14.72 8.27 9.14
C ALA A 242 -13.71 9.28 9.70
N ILE A 243 -12.55 9.42 9.07
CA ILE A 243 -11.42 10.18 9.62
C ILE A 243 -11.00 11.26 8.64
N TYR A 244 -10.82 12.48 9.15
CA TYR A 244 -10.14 13.56 8.47
C TYR A 244 -8.83 13.87 9.20
N ASN A 245 -7.69 13.59 8.56
CA ASN A 245 -6.37 14.01 8.98
C ASN A 245 -5.97 15.27 8.21
N GLY A 246 -6.12 16.42 8.86
CA GLY A 246 -5.82 17.73 8.30
C GLY A 246 -4.34 18.11 8.35
N VAL A 247 -4.05 19.39 8.14
CA VAL A 247 -2.69 19.93 7.95
C VAL A 247 -1.76 19.56 9.11
N GLY A 248 -0.63 18.96 8.77
CA GLY A 248 0.45 18.63 9.72
C GLY A 248 0.08 17.54 10.73
N GLY A 249 -1.01 16.81 10.52
CA GLY A 249 -1.36 15.68 11.37
C GLY A 249 -0.62 14.40 10.96
N ALA A 250 -0.31 13.56 11.95
CA ALA A 250 0.39 12.29 11.79
C ALA A 250 -0.47 11.18 12.40
N PHE A 251 -1.05 10.34 11.56
CA PHE A 251 -1.96 9.28 11.97
C PHE A 251 -1.33 7.92 11.72
N THR A 252 -1.27 7.10 12.77
CA THR A 252 -0.95 5.68 12.68
C THR A 252 -2.21 4.87 12.97
N VAL A 253 -2.61 4.03 12.02
CA VAL A 253 -3.79 3.20 12.08
C VAL A 253 -3.39 1.73 11.94
N SER A 254 -3.53 0.94 13.01
CA SER A 254 -3.16 -0.47 13.01
C SER A 254 -4.37 -1.38 13.29
N ALA A 255 -4.41 -2.54 12.65
CA ALA A 255 -5.38 -3.62 12.91
C ALA A 255 -6.85 -3.15 12.99
N SER A 256 -7.21 -2.14 12.21
CA SER A 256 -8.50 -1.44 12.33
C SER A 256 -9.36 -1.63 11.08
N THR A 257 -10.68 -1.57 11.27
CA THR A 257 -11.67 -1.85 10.23
C THR A 257 -12.49 -0.60 9.89
N PHE A 258 -12.60 -0.30 8.60
CA PHE A 258 -13.41 0.78 8.04
C PHE A 258 -14.44 0.21 7.07
N MET A 259 -15.70 0.21 7.47
CA MET A 259 -16.79 -0.39 6.71
C MET A 259 -17.87 0.62 6.36
N THR A 260 -18.23 0.73 5.09
CA THR A 260 -19.38 1.51 4.61
C THR A 260 -19.39 2.99 5.01
N ASN A 261 -18.21 3.57 5.28
CA ASN A 261 -18.09 4.99 5.56
C ASN A 261 -18.23 5.78 4.25
N THR A 262 -18.86 6.95 4.32
CA THR A 262 -19.31 7.65 3.10
C THR A 262 -19.04 9.15 3.15
N VAL A 263 -18.66 9.72 2.00
CA VAL A 263 -18.73 11.15 1.71
C VAL A 263 -19.90 11.44 0.78
N THR A 264 -20.75 12.40 1.12
CA THR A 264 -22.02 12.65 0.40
C THR A 264 -21.99 13.76 -0.64
N THR A 265 -20.99 14.66 -0.62
CA THR A 265 -20.88 15.70 -1.65
C THR A 265 -20.54 15.15 -3.04
N ALA A 266 -21.12 15.78 -4.06
CA ALA A 266 -20.99 15.36 -5.45
C ALA A 266 -19.62 15.68 -6.09
N LEU A 267 -19.39 15.02 -7.22
CA LEU A 267 -18.15 14.63 -7.92
C LEU A 267 -17.09 15.71 -8.27
N ASN A 268 -17.27 16.97 -7.88
CA ASN A 268 -16.45 18.10 -8.35
C ASN A 268 -15.54 18.71 -7.26
N SER A 269 -15.63 18.23 -6.01
CA SER A 269 -14.79 18.69 -4.91
C SER A 269 -13.37 18.10 -5.01
N PHE A 270 -12.38 18.76 -4.39
CA PHE A 270 -11.04 18.19 -4.12
C PHE A 270 -11.05 17.20 -2.94
N ASN A 271 -12.20 17.10 -2.29
CA ASN A 271 -12.43 16.40 -1.05
C ASN A 271 -12.90 14.96 -1.33
N GLY A 272 -12.59 14.04 -0.43
CA GLY A 272 -12.65 12.60 -0.70
C GLY A 272 -12.44 11.74 0.54
N GLY A 273 -12.05 10.49 0.34
CA GLY A 273 -11.73 9.57 1.42
C GLY A 273 -12.99 9.06 2.10
N GLY A 274 -13.68 8.11 1.48
CA GLY A 274 -14.91 7.54 2.06
C GLY A 274 -14.67 6.98 3.46
N ALA A 275 -13.48 6.45 3.73
CA ALA A 275 -13.01 6.15 5.08
C ALA A 275 -12.11 7.27 5.62
N ILE A 276 -10.95 7.49 5.00
CA ILE A 276 -9.91 8.38 5.52
C ILE A 276 -9.54 9.40 4.46
N ASP A 277 -9.56 10.66 4.84
CA ASP A 277 -8.93 11.74 4.07
C ASP A 277 -7.65 12.19 4.76
N ASN A 278 -6.51 11.97 4.10
CA ASN A 278 -5.21 12.47 4.49
C ASN A 278 -4.90 13.72 3.67
N ALA A 279 -5.18 14.88 4.25
CA ALA A 279 -5.21 16.13 3.52
C ALA A 279 -4.39 17.22 4.22
N GLY A 280 -3.52 17.87 3.45
CA GLY A 280 -2.79 19.06 3.88
C GLY A 280 -1.29 18.92 3.74
N SER A 281 -0.59 20.06 3.70
CA SER A 281 0.87 20.05 3.60
C SER A 281 1.49 19.31 4.79
N ASN A 282 2.36 18.33 4.50
CA ASN A 282 3.11 17.54 5.47
C ASN A 282 2.25 16.67 6.39
N SER A 283 1.05 16.26 5.95
CA SER A 283 0.26 15.26 6.68
C SER A 283 0.77 13.85 6.39
N GLN A 284 0.84 13.01 7.42
CA GLN A 284 1.31 11.63 7.32
C GLN A 284 0.19 10.66 7.73
N LEU A 285 0.03 9.61 6.93
CA LEU A 285 -0.82 8.47 7.25
C LEU A 285 -0.01 7.19 7.17
N VAL A 286 -0.01 6.41 8.23
CA VAL A 286 0.51 5.04 8.27
C VAL A 286 -0.66 4.12 8.55
N VAL A 287 -0.87 3.13 7.68
CA VAL A 287 -1.88 2.10 7.85
C VAL A 287 -1.24 0.72 7.80
N VAL A 288 -1.41 -0.05 8.86
CA VAL A 288 -0.87 -1.42 8.99
C VAL A 288 -2.02 -2.36 9.31
N ASN A 289 -2.15 -3.46 8.57
CA ASN A 289 -3.24 -4.43 8.78
C ASN A 289 -4.64 -3.80 8.76
N GLY A 290 -4.85 -2.77 7.94
CA GLY A 290 -6.13 -2.10 7.79
C GLY A 290 -7.09 -2.88 6.90
N MET A 291 -8.37 -2.88 7.23
CA MET A 291 -9.43 -3.43 6.38
C MET A 291 -10.42 -2.34 5.95
N PHE A 292 -10.49 -2.05 4.64
CA PHE A 292 -11.36 -1.04 4.06
C PHE A 292 -12.40 -1.69 3.14
N THR A 293 -13.64 -1.78 3.60
CA THR A 293 -14.70 -2.49 2.87
C THR A 293 -15.90 -1.61 2.57
N GLY A 294 -16.27 -1.51 1.29
CA GLY A 294 -17.52 -0.86 0.88
C GLY A 294 -17.60 0.64 1.19
N ASN A 295 -16.46 1.31 1.38
CA ASN A 295 -16.43 2.76 1.61
C ASN A 295 -16.67 3.49 0.27
N SER A 296 -17.29 4.68 0.35
CA SER A 296 -17.73 5.39 -0.85
C SER A 296 -17.47 6.89 -0.76
N ALA A 297 -16.92 7.48 -1.83
CA ALA A 297 -16.75 8.93 -1.97
C ALA A 297 -16.74 9.33 -3.44
N ALA A 298 -16.70 10.63 -3.75
CA ALA A 298 -16.38 11.06 -5.11
C ALA A 298 -14.94 10.73 -5.52
N ASN A 299 -14.01 10.87 -4.57
CA ASN A 299 -12.57 10.78 -4.77
C ASN A 299 -12.00 9.90 -3.66
N GLY A 300 -11.28 8.83 -3.99
CA GLY A 300 -10.71 7.93 -2.99
C GLY A 300 -11.82 7.23 -2.19
N GLY A 301 -12.38 6.15 -2.72
CA GLY A 301 -13.53 5.49 -2.09
C GLY A 301 -13.24 5.01 -0.68
N ALA A 302 -12.01 4.56 -0.41
CA ALA A 302 -11.50 4.36 0.95
C ALA A 302 -10.61 5.53 1.39
N ILE A 303 -9.48 5.75 0.69
CA ILE A 303 -8.46 6.72 1.09
C ILE A 303 -8.30 7.79 0.01
N ASN A 304 -8.30 9.05 0.45
CA ASN A 304 -7.82 10.17 -0.35
C ASN A 304 -6.53 10.71 0.27
N ASN A 305 -5.46 10.81 -0.51
CA ASN A 305 -4.18 11.38 -0.12
C ASN A 305 -3.90 12.63 -0.97
N PHE A 306 -3.73 13.77 -0.33
CA PHE A 306 -3.77 15.07 -0.99
C PHE A 306 -2.66 16.06 -0.57
N ASN A 307 -1.97 16.65 -1.55
CA ASN A 307 -1.05 17.79 -1.42
C ASN A 307 0.13 17.60 -0.46
N ALA A 308 1.25 17.06 -0.96
CA ALA A 308 2.47 16.83 -0.17
C ALA A 308 2.21 16.03 1.13
N SER A 309 1.17 15.20 1.09
CA SER A 309 0.86 14.22 2.11
C SER A 309 1.48 12.88 1.73
N ASP A 310 2.00 12.17 2.72
CA ASP A 310 2.56 10.85 2.54
C ASP A 310 1.65 9.81 3.19
N ALA A 311 1.35 8.74 2.44
CA ALA A 311 0.62 7.59 2.93
C ALA A 311 1.46 6.31 2.76
N PHE A 312 1.67 5.61 3.86
CA PHE A 312 2.30 4.29 3.92
C PHE A 312 1.23 3.27 4.27
N ILE A 313 1.00 2.32 3.36
CA ILE A 313 -0.06 1.33 3.47
C ILE A 313 0.59 -0.05 3.39
N VAL A 314 0.51 -0.80 4.49
CA VAL A 314 1.23 -2.05 4.71
C VAL A 314 0.24 -3.13 5.12
N ASP A 315 0.37 -4.32 4.52
CA ASP A 315 -0.40 -5.52 4.86
C ASP A 315 -1.92 -5.27 4.96
N SER A 316 -2.43 -4.37 4.12
CA SER A 316 -3.79 -3.86 4.22
C SER A 316 -4.66 -4.33 3.06
N SER A 317 -5.97 -4.39 3.29
CA SER A 317 -6.96 -4.85 2.31
C SER A 317 -8.01 -3.78 1.98
N PHE A 318 -8.30 -3.62 0.69
CA PHE A 318 -9.29 -2.70 0.15
C PHE A 318 -10.25 -3.46 -0.74
N THR A 319 -11.48 -3.66 -0.28
CA THR A 319 -12.49 -4.49 -0.97
C THR A 319 -13.78 -3.73 -1.25
N GLY A 320 -14.23 -3.72 -2.51
CA GLY A 320 -15.56 -3.22 -2.86
C GLY A 320 -15.78 -1.73 -2.60
N ASN A 321 -14.71 -0.94 -2.51
CA ASN A 321 -14.80 0.51 -2.35
C ASN A 321 -15.17 1.18 -3.68
N MET A 322 -15.85 2.32 -3.61
CA MET A 322 -16.46 2.97 -4.77
C MET A 322 -16.11 4.45 -4.84
N ALA A 323 -15.67 4.91 -6.01
CA ALA A 323 -15.45 6.33 -6.28
C ALA A 323 -15.72 6.74 -7.73
N THR A 324 -15.52 8.02 -8.06
CA THR A 324 -15.30 8.43 -9.44
C THR A 324 -13.84 8.30 -9.82
N ASP A 325 -12.93 8.78 -8.98
CA ASP A 325 -11.48 8.65 -9.15
C ASP A 325 -10.89 7.91 -7.95
N GLY A 326 -10.18 6.81 -8.17
CA GLY A 326 -9.54 6.05 -7.08
C GLY A 326 -10.56 5.24 -6.28
N GLY A 327 -11.06 4.14 -6.84
CA GLY A 327 -12.13 3.35 -6.20
C GLY A 327 -11.74 2.90 -4.79
N ALA A 328 -10.51 2.42 -4.59
CA ALA A 328 -9.92 2.30 -3.26
C ALA A 328 -9.17 3.57 -2.86
N ILE A 329 -8.17 3.97 -3.65
CA ILE A 329 -7.21 5.01 -3.25
C ILE A 329 -7.11 6.07 -4.35
N LEU A 330 -7.24 7.34 -3.97
CA LEU A 330 -6.82 8.47 -4.79
C LEU A 330 -5.59 9.13 -4.16
N ASN A 331 -4.53 9.25 -4.93
CA ASN A 331 -3.34 10.03 -4.61
C ASN A 331 -3.22 11.20 -5.57
N HIS A 332 -3.21 12.44 -5.10
CA HIS A 332 -3.12 13.60 -5.99
C HIS A 332 -2.63 14.88 -5.31
N GLY A 333 -2.27 15.88 -6.13
CA GLY A 333 -1.74 17.15 -5.64
C GLY A 333 -0.22 17.11 -5.50
N SER A 334 0.41 18.28 -5.66
CA SER A 334 1.86 18.39 -5.80
C SER A 334 2.60 17.72 -4.63
N GLY A 335 3.41 16.71 -4.93
CA GLY A 335 4.26 16.01 -3.95
C GLY A 335 3.54 14.95 -3.10
N ALA A 336 2.26 14.64 -3.36
CA ALA A 336 1.56 13.59 -2.63
C ALA A 336 2.11 12.21 -3.02
N THR A 337 2.44 11.39 -2.01
CA THR A 337 3.02 10.06 -2.20
C THR A 337 2.15 8.99 -1.55
N VAL A 338 1.88 7.91 -2.29
CA VAL A 338 1.34 6.67 -1.75
C VAL A 338 2.37 5.56 -1.95
N ASN A 339 2.69 4.86 -0.86
CA ASN A 339 3.51 3.67 -0.86
C ASN A 339 2.68 2.48 -0.38
N LEU A 340 2.48 1.50 -1.26
CA LEU A 340 1.72 0.28 -1.02
C LEU A 340 2.71 -0.89 -0.88
N PHE A 341 2.67 -1.57 0.26
CA PHE A 341 3.51 -2.72 0.56
C PHE A 341 2.64 -3.91 0.96
N SER A 342 2.87 -5.06 0.33
CA SER A 342 2.26 -6.34 0.72
C SER A 342 0.73 -6.28 0.90
N SER A 343 0.07 -5.41 0.11
CA SER A 343 -1.33 -5.04 0.29
C SER A 343 -2.21 -5.57 -0.85
N SER A 344 -3.50 -5.74 -0.56
CA SER A 344 -4.50 -6.22 -1.54
C SER A 344 -5.55 -5.17 -1.84
N ILE A 345 -5.70 -4.82 -3.11
CA ILE A 345 -6.72 -3.89 -3.62
C ILE A 345 -7.60 -4.67 -4.59
N THR A 346 -8.77 -5.08 -4.12
CA THR A 346 -9.58 -6.09 -4.81
C THR A 346 -11.05 -5.68 -5.01
N GLY A 347 -11.58 -5.83 -6.22
CA GLY A 347 -13.02 -5.68 -6.44
C GLY A 347 -13.57 -4.26 -6.26
N ASN A 348 -12.72 -3.24 -6.40
CA ASN A 348 -13.12 -1.84 -6.25
C ASN A 348 -13.65 -1.28 -7.59
N ASN A 349 -14.46 -0.23 -7.53
CA ASN A 349 -15.16 0.33 -8.69
C ASN A 349 -14.93 1.84 -8.81
N ALA A 350 -14.61 2.32 -10.01
CA ALA A 350 -14.51 3.75 -10.28
C ALA A 350 -14.81 4.12 -11.73
N THR A 351 -14.80 5.41 -12.04
CA THR A 351 -14.68 5.87 -13.43
C THR A 351 -13.24 5.71 -13.90
N ARG A 352 -12.26 6.02 -13.04
CA ARG A 352 -10.83 5.88 -13.31
C ARG A 352 -10.05 5.36 -12.11
N GLY A 353 -9.05 4.52 -12.35
CA GLY A 353 -8.16 4.00 -11.31
C GLY A 353 -8.95 3.26 -10.24
N ALA A 354 -9.71 2.23 -10.62
CA ALA A 354 -10.65 1.62 -9.69
C ALA A 354 -9.96 0.98 -8.48
N GLY A 355 -8.76 0.42 -8.67
CA GLY A 355 -7.85 0.18 -7.55
C GLY A 355 -7.23 1.50 -7.05
N VAL A 356 -6.27 2.01 -7.81
CA VAL A 356 -5.49 3.20 -7.45
C VAL A 356 -5.58 4.25 -8.56
N SER A 357 -5.89 5.49 -8.20
CA SER A 357 -5.75 6.66 -9.06
C SER A 357 -4.60 7.53 -8.55
N ASN A 358 -3.55 7.69 -9.34
CA ASN A 358 -2.39 8.52 -9.05
C ASN A 358 -2.42 9.79 -9.90
N GLY A 359 -3.23 10.74 -9.46
CA GLY A 359 -3.47 12.02 -10.10
C GLY A 359 -4.94 12.21 -10.48
N ARG A 360 -5.24 13.43 -10.93
CA ARG A 360 -6.57 13.83 -11.39
C ARG A 360 -6.46 14.83 -12.54
N ASN A 361 -7.49 14.89 -13.39
CA ASN A 361 -7.62 15.94 -14.40
C ASN A 361 -7.42 17.34 -13.80
N GLY A 362 -6.77 18.21 -14.56
CA GLY A 362 -6.41 19.57 -14.12
C GLY A 362 -4.93 19.76 -13.75
N GLY A 363 -4.07 18.81 -14.12
CA GLY A 363 -2.61 18.94 -13.94
C GLY A 363 -2.10 18.40 -12.59
N GLN A 364 -2.95 17.75 -11.80
CA GLN A 364 -2.59 17.26 -10.48
C GLN A 364 -2.00 15.85 -10.59
N THR A 365 -0.74 15.72 -10.18
CA THR A 365 0.02 14.47 -10.21
C THR A 365 0.40 14.06 -8.80
N GLY A 366 0.60 12.76 -8.60
CA GLY A 366 1.17 12.20 -7.38
C GLY A 366 2.30 11.23 -7.70
N ILE A 367 2.87 10.62 -6.68
CA ILE A 367 3.83 9.52 -6.79
C ILE A 367 3.18 8.26 -6.20
N ALA A 368 3.08 7.20 -6.99
CA ALA A 368 2.57 5.91 -6.52
C ALA A 368 3.65 4.83 -6.64
N ASN A 369 3.98 4.22 -5.50
CA ASN A 369 4.90 3.09 -5.40
C ASN A 369 4.11 1.87 -4.94
N VAL A 370 4.08 0.83 -5.76
CA VAL A 370 3.39 -0.43 -5.50
C VAL A 370 4.43 -1.52 -5.41
N PHE A 371 4.57 -2.11 -4.23
CA PHE A 371 5.57 -3.11 -3.93
C PHE A 371 4.92 -4.34 -3.30
N ASP A 372 5.28 -5.53 -3.79
CA ASP A 372 4.80 -6.80 -3.25
C ASP A 372 3.27 -6.91 -3.12
N SER A 373 2.52 -6.16 -3.93
CA SER A 373 1.09 -5.96 -3.72
C SER A 373 0.26 -6.60 -4.82
N ILE A 374 -1.01 -6.86 -4.51
CA ILE A 374 -1.99 -7.43 -5.45
C ILE A 374 -3.07 -6.40 -5.73
N ILE A 375 -3.23 -6.01 -6.99
CA ILE A 375 -4.33 -5.16 -7.47
C ILE A 375 -5.15 -6.00 -8.43
N SER A 376 -6.33 -6.44 -8.00
CA SER A 376 -7.10 -7.42 -8.78
C SER A 376 -8.61 -7.21 -8.84
N MET A 377 -9.25 -7.69 -9.91
CA MET A 377 -10.71 -7.65 -10.05
C MET A 377 -11.32 -6.25 -9.92
N ASN A 378 -10.53 -5.18 -10.12
CA ASN A 378 -11.03 -3.81 -10.05
C ASN A 378 -11.63 -3.40 -11.40
N THR A 379 -12.70 -2.62 -11.37
CA THR A 379 -13.43 -2.21 -12.58
C THR A 379 -13.51 -0.70 -12.70
N ALA A 380 -12.89 -0.15 -13.74
CA ALA A 380 -13.03 1.25 -14.14
C ALA A 380 -13.95 1.34 -15.36
N THR A 381 -14.85 2.32 -15.41
CA THR A 381 -15.67 2.54 -16.63
C THR A 381 -14.88 3.18 -17.77
N ASN A 382 -13.80 3.91 -17.46
CA ASN A 382 -12.93 4.55 -18.44
C ASN A 382 -11.49 4.02 -18.33
N ASP A 383 -10.67 4.58 -17.45
CA ASP A 383 -9.22 4.42 -17.58
C ASP A 383 -8.62 3.74 -16.35
N GLY A 384 -7.72 2.78 -16.54
CA GLY A 384 -6.96 2.16 -15.47
C GLY A 384 -7.83 1.31 -14.55
N GLY A 385 -8.24 0.12 -15.02
CA GLY A 385 -9.04 -0.78 -14.19
C GLY A 385 -8.37 -1.08 -12.85
N GLY A 386 -7.09 -1.44 -12.88
CA GLY A 386 -6.27 -1.56 -11.68
C GLY A 386 -5.70 -0.20 -11.24
N ILE A 387 -4.89 0.42 -12.10
CA ILE A 387 -4.17 1.66 -11.81
C ILE A 387 -4.40 2.68 -12.92
N PHE A 388 -4.75 3.91 -12.55
CA PHE A 388 -4.67 5.09 -13.40
C PHE A 388 -3.55 5.99 -12.89
N SER A 389 -2.66 6.48 -13.76
CA SER A 389 -1.59 7.39 -13.36
C SER A 389 -1.42 8.59 -14.30
N LEU A 390 -1.35 9.78 -13.70
CA LEU A 390 -0.89 11.02 -14.31
C LEU A 390 0.46 11.49 -13.74
N GLY A 391 1.03 10.75 -12.78
CA GLY A 391 2.33 11.04 -12.19
C GLY A 391 3.28 9.85 -12.29
N ASN A 392 4.38 9.91 -11.53
CA ASN A 392 5.35 8.82 -11.50
C ASN A 392 4.72 7.57 -10.88
N LEU A 393 4.99 6.42 -11.50
CA LEU A 393 4.47 5.13 -11.08
C LEU A 393 5.61 4.12 -11.06
N SER A 394 5.78 3.46 -9.92
CA SER A 394 6.65 2.29 -9.79
C SER A 394 5.82 1.09 -9.35
N VAL A 395 5.89 0.00 -10.11
CA VAL A 395 5.28 -1.28 -9.77
C VAL A 395 6.37 -2.34 -9.72
N THR A 396 6.62 -2.89 -8.54
CA THR A 396 7.73 -3.82 -8.31
C THR A 396 7.25 -5.04 -7.56
N ASN A 397 7.68 -6.23 -7.98
CA ASN A 397 7.30 -7.50 -7.35
C ASN A 397 5.79 -7.66 -7.14
N SER A 398 4.97 -7.10 -8.01
CA SER A 398 3.53 -6.97 -7.76
C SER A 398 2.69 -7.69 -8.82
N ARG A 399 1.43 -7.95 -8.48
CA ARG A 399 0.45 -8.60 -9.37
C ARG A 399 -0.70 -7.66 -9.68
N ILE A 400 -0.83 -7.27 -10.95
CA ILE A 400 -1.96 -6.48 -11.46
C ILE A 400 -2.80 -7.41 -12.34
N THR A 401 -3.87 -7.98 -11.77
CA THR A 401 -4.55 -9.11 -12.41
C THR A 401 -6.06 -9.00 -12.50
N GLU A 402 -6.65 -9.46 -13.59
CA GLU A 402 -8.12 -9.55 -13.73
C GLU A 402 -8.84 -8.21 -13.57
N ASN A 403 -8.17 -7.09 -13.87
CA ASN A 403 -8.78 -5.78 -13.82
C ASN A 403 -9.44 -5.43 -15.17
N ASN A 404 -10.47 -4.60 -15.10
CA ASN A 404 -11.26 -4.20 -16.25
C ASN A 404 -11.29 -2.67 -16.36
N GLY A 405 -10.93 -2.15 -17.54
CA GLY A 405 -11.02 -0.74 -17.90
C GLY A 405 -11.42 -0.61 -19.37
N ALA A 406 -11.81 0.57 -19.81
CA ALA A 406 -11.89 0.84 -21.25
C ALA A 406 -10.47 0.97 -21.83
N ASP A 407 -9.64 1.79 -21.19
CA ASP A 407 -8.25 2.04 -21.56
C ASP A 407 -7.33 1.63 -20.41
N GLY A 408 -6.30 0.84 -20.68
CA GLY A 408 -5.40 0.33 -19.64
C GLY A 408 -6.14 -0.58 -18.65
N GLY A 409 -6.63 -1.73 -19.10
CA GLY A 409 -7.41 -2.67 -18.28
C GLY A 409 -6.72 -2.95 -16.94
N GLY A 410 -5.43 -3.25 -16.97
CA GLY A 410 -4.57 -3.30 -15.79
C GLY A 410 -4.11 -1.91 -15.38
N ILE A 411 -3.34 -1.25 -16.25
CA ILE A 411 -2.67 0.02 -15.97
C ILE A 411 -2.91 1.00 -17.11
N PHE A 412 -3.38 2.20 -16.79
CA PHE A 412 -3.41 3.34 -17.69
C PHE A 412 -2.46 4.43 -17.20
N VAL A 413 -1.67 4.97 -18.11
CA VAL A 413 -0.79 6.12 -17.86
C VAL A 413 -1.05 7.19 -18.91
N ALA A 414 -1.30 8.43 -18.45
CA ALA A 414 -1.33 9.60 -19.32
C ALA A 414 -0.31 10.67 -18.89
N SER A 415 0.45 11.17 -19.86
CA SER A 415 1.51 12.15 -19.61
C SER A 415 1.01 13.56 -19.35
N LEU A 416 1.62 14.22 -18.36
CA LEU A 416 1.58 15.68 -18.16
C LEU A 416 2.96 16.37 -18.27
N GLN A 417 4.09 15.62 -18.25
CA GLN A 417 5.50 15.95 -18.62
C GLN A 417 6.51 15.20 -17.71
N ASN A 418 7.64 14.71 -18.26
CA ASN A 418 8.78 14.10 -17.54
C ASN A 418 8.42 12.94 -16.60
N GLN A 419 7.39 12.16 -16.96
CA GLN A 419 6.99 11.02 -16.15
C GLN A 419 7.95 9.86 -16.35
N THR A 420 8.24 9.19 -15.24
CA THR A 420 8.93 7.91 -15.22
C THR A 420 7.97 6.84 -14.74
N VAL A 421 7.77 5.83 -15.58
CA VAL A 421 6.99 4.63 -15.24
C VAL A 421 7.92 3.44 -15.26
N MET A 422 7.97 2.72 -14.14
CA MET A 422 8.77 1.51 -13.99
C MET A 422 7.89 0.35 -13.57
N ILE A 423 8.02 -0.77 -14.29
CA ILE A 423 7.40 -2.04 -13.96
C ILE A 423 8.51 -3.08 -13.92
N SER A 424 8.81 -3.60 -12.73
CA SER A 424 9.92 -4.52 -12.53
C SER A 424 9.49 -5.76 -11.76
N SER A 425 9.99 -6.93 -12.16
CA SER A 425 9.74 -8.20 -11.48
C SER A 425 8.26 -8.47 -11.19
N SER A 426 7.36 -7.99 -12.05
CA SER A 426 5.92 -7.93 -11.77
C SER A 426 5.13 -8.76 -12.78
N THR A 427 3.89 -9.10 -12.43
CA THR A 427 2.95 -9.78 -13.34
C THR A 427 1.74 -8.90 -13.62
N VAL A 428 1.47 -8.64 -14.89
CA VAL A 428 0.27 -7.97 -15.39
C VAL A 428 -0.51 -9.00 -16.21
N SER A 429 -1.59 -9.56 -15.66
CA SER A 429 -2.25 -10.69 -16.34
C SER A 429 -3.76 -10.75 -16.27
N GLY A 430 -4.41 -11.29 -17.31
CA GLY A 430 -5.86 -11.46 -17.32
C GLY A 430 -6.64 -10.15 -17.33
N ASN A 431 -5.99 -9.01 -17.65
CA ASN A 431 -6.65 -7.72 -17.63
C ASN A 431 -7.36 -7.44 -18.96
N PHE A 432 -8.48 -6.75 -18.89
CA PHE A 432 -9.35 -6.46 -20.03
C PHE A 432 -9.48 -4.95 -20.25
N GLY A 433 -9.06 -4.49 -21.43
CA GLY A 433 -9.21 -3.12 -21.91
C GLY A 433 -10.24 -3.08 -23.03
N SER A 434 -11.44 -2.52 -22.85
CA SER A 434 -12.44 -2.52 -23.92
C SER A 434 -12.08 -1.66 -25.16
N GLN A 435 -10.98 -0.92 -25.11
CA GLN A 435 -10.44 -0.07 -26.18
C GLN A 435 -8.93 -0.33 -26.37
N SER A 436 -8.08 0.20 -25.48
CA SER A 436 -6.62 0.18 -25.68
C SER A 436 -5.88 -0.37 -24.46
N GLY A 437 -4.83 -1.17 -24.68
CA GLY A 437 -3.94 -1.64 -23.63
C GLY A 437 -4.63 -2.54 -22.61
N GLY A 438 -4.76 -3.83 -22.90
CA GLY A 438 -5.37 -4.77 -21.97
C GLY A 438 -4.59 -4.81 -20.66
N GLY A 439 -3.29 -5.07 -20.76
CA GLY A 439 -2.37 -5.03 -19.63
C GLY A 439 -1.97 -3.60 -19.26
N LEU A 440 -1.35 -2.89 -20.20
CA LEU A 440 -0.92 -1.49 -20.01
C LEU A 440 -1.21 -0.64 -21.23
N TYR A 441 -1.74 0.56 -21.00
CA TYR A 441 -1.77 1.65 -21.97
C TYR A 441 -0.98 2.85 -21.46
N PHE A 442 0.04 3.28 -22.21
CA PHE A 442 0.72 4.55 -21.99
C PHE A 442 0.43 5.50 -23.16
N THR A 443 -0.26 6.60 -22.89
CA THR A 443 -0.48 7.68 -23.87
C THR A 443 0.23 8.98 -23.49
N GLU A 444 0.74 9.70 -24.49
CA GLU A 444 1.15 11.09 -24.30
C GLU A 444 0.03 12.09 -24.59
N ASN A 445 0.13 13.26 -23.96
CA ASN A 445 -0.64 14.44 -24.34
C ASN A 445 0.21 15.28 -25.33
N PRO A 446 -0.31 15.70 -26.50
CA PRO A 446 0.49 16.37 -27.53
C PRO A 446 1.25 17.60 -26.99
N GLY A 447 2.58 17.61 -27.15
CA GLY A 447 3.45 18.73 -26.76
C GLY A 447 4.23 18.53 -25.44
N ALA A 448 4.15 17.35 -24.82
CA ALA A 448 4.96 17.00 -23.66
C ALA A 448 6.44 16.70 -24.03
N SER A 449 7.34 16.84 -23.04
CA SER A 449 8.72 16.32 -23.12
C SER A 449 8.72 14.79 -23.07
N LYS A 450 9.75 14.14 -23.64
CA LYS A 450 9.90 12.67 -23.71
C LYS A 450 9.66 12.00 -22.35
N ASN A 451 8.68 11.09 -22.28
CA ASN A 451 8.46 10.23 -21.12
C ASN A 451 9.12 8.86 -21.31
N PHE A 452 9.40 8.18 -20.20
CA PHE A 452 10.09 6.89 -20.18
C PHE A 452 9.22 5.81 -19.54
N LEU A 453 9.02 4.72 -20.29
CA LEU A 453 8.47 3.46 -19.79
C LEU A 453 9.60 2.44 -19.71
N THR A 454 9.88 1.95 -18.51
CA THR A 454 10.81 0.83 -18.31
C THR A 454 10.05 -0.39 -17.80
N ILE A 455 10.17 -1.49 -18.52
CA ILE A 455 9.65 -2.80 -18.13
C ILE A 455 10.85 -3.74 -18.01
N SER A 456 11.09 -4.29 -16.81
CA SER A 456 12.16 -5.25 -16.59
C SER A 456 11.65 -6.50 -15.89
N ASP A 457 12.16 -7.67 -16.27
CA ASP A 457 11.93 -8.91 -15.54
C ASP A 457 10.45 -9.23 -15.26
N SER A 458 9.55 -8.77 -16.12
CA SER A 458 8.10 -8.77 -15.85
C SER A 458 7.33 -9.61 -16.86
N THR A 459 6.18 -10.14 -16.43
CA THR A 459 5.30 -10.96 -17.25
C THR A 459 4.02 -10.20 -17.57
N PHE A 460 3.69 -10.10 -18.86
CA PHE A 460 2.42 -9.61 -19.38
C PHE A 460 1.70 -10.80 -20.04
N ASP A 461 0.70 -11.37 -19.38
CA ASP A 461 0.07 -12.61 -19.81
C ASP A 461 -1.45 -12.55 -19.92
N ASP A 462 -2.04 -13.12 -20.97
CA ASP A 462 -3.50 -13.27 -21.11
C ASP A 462 -4.28 -11.95 -20.97
N ASN A 463 -3.70 -10.84 -21.41
CA ASN A 463 -4.40 -9.56 -21.42
C ASN A 463 -5.09 -9.34 -22.77
N GLU A 464 -6.29 -8.77 -22.75
CA GLU A 464 -7.11 -8.56 -23.95
C GLU A 464 -7.51 -7.09 -24.09
N ALA A 465 -7.36 -6.54 -25.29
CA ALA A 465 -7.96 -5.26 -25.66
C ALA A 465 -8.27 -5.17 -27.15
N ASP A 466 -8.96 -4.12 -27.57
CA ASP A 466 -9.18 -3.85 -29.00
C ASP A 466 -7.84 -3.54 -29.70
N GLU A 467 -6.97 -2.74 -29.08
CA GLU A 467 -5.60 -2.44 -29.52
C GLU A 467 -4.57 -2.68 -28.41
N GLY A 468 -3.50 -3.44 -28.68
CA GLY A 468 -2.42 -3.65 -27.70
C GLY A 468 -2.85 -4.54 -26.53
N GLY A 469 -2.98 -5.84 -26.74
CA GLY A 469 -3.45 -6.76 -25.69
C GLY A 469 -2.58 -6.68 -24.43
N GLY A 470 -1.27 -6.87 -24.58
CA GLY A 470 -0.32 -6.79 -23.46
C GLY A 470 0.07 -5.35 -23.14
N LEU A 471 0.65 -4.67 -24.13
CA LEU A 471 1.11 -3.28 -24.05
C LEU A 471 0.64 -2.49 -25.26
N PHE A 472 0.06 -1.32 -25.03
CA PHE A 472 -0.04 -0.24 -26.00
C PHE A 472 0.75 0.97 -25.48
N ALA A 473 1.74 1.45 -26.22
CA ALA A 473 2.43 2.69 -25.92
C ALA A 473 2.40 3.67 -27.09
N GLU A 474 2.01 4.91 -26.80
CA GLU A 474 1.97 6.02 -27.75
C GLU A 474 2.97 7.10 -27.36
N VAL A 475 3.88 7.40 -28.29
CA VAL A 475 4.76 8.58 -28.22
C VAL A 475 5.76 8.56 -27.05
N VAL A 476 6.12 7.40 -26.50
CA VAL A 476 7.04 7.27 -25.37
C VAL A 476 8.35 6.57 -25.74
N ASP A 477 9.44 6.86 -25.00
CA ASP A 477 10.64 6.02 -25.03
C ASP A 477 10.38 4.77 -24.17
N VAL A 478 10.41 3.60 -24.80
CA VAL A 478 10.11 2.31 -24.16
C VAL A 478 11.38 1.47 -24.07
N SER A 479 11.72 1.02 -22.86
CA SER A 479 12.76 0.04 -22.59
C SER A 479 12.13 -1.22 -22.02
N ILE A 480 12.33 -2.37 -22.66
CA ILE A 480 11.85 -3.68 -22.23
C ILE A 480 13.04 -4.62 -22.13
N THR A 481 13.28 -5.20 -20.94
CA THR A 481 14.40 -6.13 -20.71
C THR A 481 13.96 -7.32 -19.88
N GLY A 482 14.46 -8.52 -20.14
CA GLY A 482 14.26 -9.68 -19.26
C GLY A 482 12.79 -10.15 -19.14
N SER A 483 11.91 -9.69 -20.02
CA SER A 483 10.46 -9.75 -19.82
C SER A 483 9.76 -10.74 -20.75
N THR A 484 8.53 -11.11 -20.41
CA THR A 484 7.69 -12.01 -21.23
C THR A 484 6.35 -11.37 -21.53
N PHE A 485 5.98 -11.35 -22.81
CA PHE A 485 4.64 -11.01 -23.28
C PHE A 485 4.03 -12.27 -23.88
N SER A 486 3.02 -12.84 -23.25
CA SER A 486 2.40 -14.09 -23.69
C SER A 486 0.89 -14.09 -23.70
N ASN A 487 0.31 -14.85 -24.63
CA ASN A 487 -1.15 -15.08 -24.71
C ASN A 487 -2.01 -13.80 -24.76
N ASN A 488 -1.42 -12.64 -25.04
CA ASN A 488 -2.16 -11.40 -25.09
C ASN A 488 -2.88 -11.27 -26.43
N ARG A 489 -4.02 -10.58 -26.42
CA ARG A 489 -4.94 -10.54 -27.55
C ARG A 489 -5.38 -9.12 -27.91
N ALA A 490 -5.26 -8.79 -29.20
CA ALA A 490 -5.89 -7.64 -29.81
C ALA A 490 -7.12 -8.06 -30.64
N THR A 491 -8.27 -7.42 -30.43
CA THR A 491 -9.57 -7.83 -31.01
C THR A 491 -10.14 -6.91 -32.10
N ASN A 492 -9.63 -5.69 -32.27
CA ASN A 492 -10.21 -4.75 -33.22
C ASN A 492 -10.04 -5.19 -34.69
N VAL A 493 -11.06 -4.96 -35.51
CA VAL A 493 -11.06 -5.26 -36.94
C VAL A 493 -11.04 -3.95 -37.72
N GLY A 494 -9.88 -3.54 -38.24
CA GLY A 494 -9.76 -2.37 -39.14
C GLY A 494 -8.63 -1.39 -38.82
N VAL A 495 -7.98 -1.55 -37.68
CA VAL A 495 -6.75 -0.88 -37.26
C VAL A 495 -5.76 -1.96 -36.80
N GLY A 496 -4.48 -1.84 -37.16
CA GLY A 496 -3.46 -2.82 -36.81
C GLY A 496 -3.32 -2.95 -35.28
N GLY A 497 -3.15 -4.17 -34.77
CA GLY A 497 -3.43 -4.48 -33.37
C GLY A 497 -2.39 -5.41 -32.79
N GLY A 498 -1.27 -4.84 -32.31
CA GLY A 498 -0.27 -5.58 -31.54
C GLY A 498 -0.91 -6.47 -30.49
N GLY A 499 -0.88 -7.80 -30.64
CA GLY A 499 -1.46 -8.70 -29.63
C GLY A 499 -0.64 -8.63 -28.34
N GLY A 500 0.67 -8.80 -28.46
CA GLY A 500 1.63 -8.63 -27.36
C GLY A 500 1.95 -7.16 -27.11
N ILE A 501 2.57 -6.51 -28.08
CA ILE A 501 3.09 -5.14 -27.97
C ILE A 501 2.64 -4.30 -29.18
N HIS A 502 2.00 -3.17 -28.93
CA HIS A 502 1.66 -2.15 -29.91
C HIS A 502 2.41 -0.86 -29.56
N LEU A 503 3.20 -0.33 -30.50
CA LEU A 503 3.84 0.98 -30.39
C LEU A 503 3.42 1.93 -31.50
N ARG A 504 3.12 3.17 -31.14
CA ARG A 504 2.65 4.20 -32.08
C ARG A 504 3.33 5.55 -31.86
N SER A 505 3.82 6.20 -32.92
CA SER A 505 4.27 7.61 -32.85
C SER A 505 4.12 8.36 -34.18
N PHE A 506 3.22 9.35 -34.22
CA PHE A 506 2.98 10.19 -35.40
C PHE A 506 3.44 11.64 -35.25
N THR A 507 3.68 12.10 -34.02
CA THR A 507 3.81 13.52 -33.69
C THR A 507 5.16 13.89 -33.10
N VAL A 508 5.89 12.95 -32.48
CA VAL A 508 7.20 13.19 -31.86
C VAL A 508 8.29 12.45 -32.62
N THR A 509 9.26 13.22 -33.10
CA THR A 509 10.45 12.67 -33.75
C THR A 509 11.40 12.09 -32.72
N GLY A 510 11.81 10.83 -32.91
CA GLY A 510 12.86 10.19 -32.11
C GLY A 510 12.37 9.43 -30.87
N ALA A 511 11.11 8.96 -30.86
CA ALA A 511 10.67 7.94 -29.89
C ALA A 511 11.44 6.63 -30.15
N ILE A 512 11.94 6.00 -29.08
CA ILE A 512 12.79 4.80 -29.18
C ILE A 512 12.13 3.62 -28.46
N LEU A 513 12.07 2.47 -29.11
CA LEU A 513 11.94 1.16 -28.46
C LEU A 513 13.31 0.52 -28.32
N GLN A 514 13.67 0.11 -27.11
CA GLN A 514 14.77 -0.80 -26.84
C GLN A 514 14.20 -2.05 -26.18
N MET A 515 14.20 -3.17 -26.91
CA MET A 515 13.80 -4.47 -26.38
C MET A 515 15.00 -5.40 -26.38
N SER A 516 15.34 -5.95 -25.22
CA SER A 516 16.44 -6.92 -25.10
C SER A 516 16.08 -8.10 -24.20
N ASN A 517 16.65 -9.29 -24.45
CA ASN A 517 16.46 -10.45 -23.59
C ASN A 517 14.97 -10.70 -23.25
N THR A 518 14.09 -10.57 -24.24
CA THR A 518 12.64 -10.59 -24.05
C THR A 518 12.01 -11.69 -24.89
N THR A 519 11.02 -12.37 -24.33
CA THR A 519 10.24 -13.40 -25.02
C THR A 519 8.84 -12.86 -25.33
N VAL A 520 8.46 -12.82 -26.61
CA VAL A 520 7.09 -12.46 -27.06
C VAL A 520 6.48 -13.69 -27.70
N SER A 521 5.53 -14.36 -27.02
CA SER A 521 5.06 -15.66 -27.48
C SER A 521 3.59 -15.99 -27.25
N GLY A 522 2.94 -16.59 -28.25
CA GLY A 522 1.54 -17.02 -28.11
C GLY A 522 0.53 -15.87 -28.20
N ASN A 523 0.98 -14.66 -28.57
CA ASN A 523 0.08 -13.51 -28.66
C ASN A 523 -0.69 -13.52 -29.98
N SER A 524 -1.89 -12.93 -29.97
CA SER A 524 -2.80 -12.98 -31.11
C SER A 524 -3.40 -11.62 -31.46
N ALA A 525 -3.63 -11.40 -32.76
CA ALA A 525 -4.27 -10.20 -33.28
C ALA A 525 -5.32 -10.57 -34.33
N THR A 526 -6.45 -9.89 -34.33
CA THR A 526 -7.49 -10.07 -35.35
C THR A 526 -7.10 -9.56 -36.73
N GLN A 527 -6.11 -8.68 -36.86
CA GLN A 527 -5.64 -8.16 -38.14
C GLN A 527 -4.14 -8.36 -38.32
N ASP A 528 -3.29 -7.53 -37.71
CA ASP A 528 -1.85 -7.48 -37.95
C ASP A 528 -1.05 -7.44 -36.64
N GLY A 529 0.15 -8.03 -36.62
CA GLY A 529 1.10 -7.89 -35.51
C GLY A 529 0.73 -8.69 -34.27
N GLY A 530 0.48 -9.99 -34.39
CA GLY A 530 0.19 -10.86 -33.24
C GLY A 530 1.19 -10.67 -32.09
N GLY A 531 2.49 -10.64 -32.40
CA GLY A 531 3.55 -10.38 -31.43
C GLY A 531 3.78 -8.88 -31.19
N VAL A 532 4.46 -8.23 -32.14
CA VAL A 532 4.90 -6.84 -32.07
C VAL A 532 4.38 -6.06 -33.26
N TYR A 533 3.69 -4.96 -32.99
CA TYR A 533 3.19 -4.01 -33.98
C TYR A 533 3.80 -2.63 -33.74
N ILE A 534 4.40 -2.05 -34.78
CA ILE A 534 5.08 -0.75 -34.73
C ILE A 534 4.54 0.15 -35.84
N ASN A 535 4.05 1.33 -35.48
CA ASN A 535 3.48 2.28 -36.43
C ASN A 535 3.94 3.72 -36.15
N GLY A 536 4.60 4.36 -37.11
CA GLY A 536 5.04 5.75 -36.93
C GLY A 536 6.24 6.13 -37.76
N SER A 537 6.18 7.26 -38.46
CA SER A 537 7.23 7.68 -39.41
C SER A 537 8.56 8.12 -38.76
N ALA A 538 8.59 8.28 -37.44
CA ALA A 538 9.75 8.79 -36.71
C ALA A 538 10.12 8.00 -35.44
N LEU A 539 9.58 6.78 -35.30
CA LEU A 539 9.93 5.84 -34.25
C LEU A 539 11.09 4.97 -34.70
N THR A 540 12.07 4.75 -33.83
CA THR A 540 13.12 3.74 -34.03
C THR A 540 12.99 2.62 -33.00
N ALA A 541 13.22 1.38 -33.40
CA ALA A 541 13.17 0.23 -32.53
C ALA A 541 14.44 -0.60 -32.68
N THR A 542 14.99 -1.06 -31.56
CA THR A 542 16.04 -2.07 -31.52
C THR A 542 15.53 -3.27 -30.75
N ILE A 543 15.57 -4.44 -31.37
CA ILE A 543 15.24 -5.72 -30.77
C ILE A 543 16.51 -6.56 -30.77
N ALA A 544 17.08 -6.78 -29.59
CA ALA A 544 18.34 -7.48 -29.42
C ALA A 544 18.16 -8.74 -28.58
N SER A 545 18.86 -9.82 -28.89
CA SER A 545 18.91 -11.01 -28.03
C SER A 545 17.54 -11.47 -27.53
N SER A 546 16.53 -11.47 -28.42
CA SER A 546 15.11 -11.67 -28.05
C SER A 546 14.47 -12.79 -28.86
N THR A 547 13.37 -13.35 -28.36
CA THR A 547 12.65 -14.46 -29.02
C THR A 547 11.19 -14.09 -29.24
N ILE A 548 10.77 -13.97 -30.51
CA ILE A 548 9.41 -13.65 -30.91
C ILE A 548 8.83 -14.85 -31.66
N ALA A 549 7.98 -15.65 -30.99
CA ALA A 549 7.57 -16.94 -31.55
C ALA A 549 6.15 -17.38 -31.23
N ASN A 550 5.54 -18.18 -32.11
CA ASN A 550 4.16 -18.66 -31.97
C ASN A 550 3.13 -17.53 -31.82
N ASN A 551 3.34 -16.39 -32.45
CA ASN A 551 2.33 -15.33 -32.49
C ASN A 551 1.47 -15.46 -33.76
N THR A 552 0.24 -14.99 -33.69
CA THR A 552 -0.75 -15.17 -34.77
C THR A 552 -1.47 -13.88 -35.11
N ALA A 553 -1.61 -13.61 -36.40
CA ALA A 553 -2.51 -12.57 -36.90
C ALA A 553 -3.35 -13.12 -38.07
N ASN A 554 -4.60 -12.65 -38.23
CA ASN A 554 -5.48 -13.20 -39.28
C ASN A 554 -5.27 -12.55 -40.67
N SER A 555 -4.45 -11.51 -40.79
CA SER A 555 -4.12 -10.90 -42.07
C SER A 555 -3.10 -11.75 -42.82
N ALA A 556 -3.48 -12.27 -43.99
CA ALA A 556 -2.57 -13.03 -44.86
C ALA A 556 -1.38 -12.20 -45.40
N ALA A 557 -1.43 -10.87 -45.24
CA ALA A 557 -0.38 -9.95 -45.67
C ALA A 557 0.45 -9.39 -44.49
N GLY A 558 -0.03 -9.47 -43.25
CA GLY A 558 0.63 -8.94 -42.06
C GLY A 558 1.82 -9.79 -41.60
N GLY A 559 2.80 -9.15 -40.95
CA GLY A 559 3.76 -9.86 -40.11
C GLY A 559 3.09 -10.29 -38.80
N ASP A 560 3.02 -11.58 -38.52
CA ASP A 560 2.41 -12.11 -37.30
C ASP A 560 3.35 -11.96 -36.11
N GLY A 561 4.67 -12.12 -36.35
CA GLY A 561 5.71 -11.89 -35.35
C GLY A 561 5.99 -10.40 -35.18
N ILE A 562 6.56 -9.77 -36.22
CA ILE A 562 6.86 -8.33 -36.27
C ILE A 562 6.14 -7.69 -37.46
N HIS A 563 5.26 -6.74 -37.18
CA HIS A 563 4.65 -5.87 -38.17
C HIS A 563 5.14 -4.43 -37.96
N SER A 564 5.80 -3.84 -38.97
CA SER A 564 6.29 -2.46 -38.91
C SER A 564 5.81 -1.65 -40.10
N LEU A 565 5.05 -0.60 -39.83
CA LEU A 565 4.67 0.45 -40.79
C LEU A 565 5.54 1.72 -40.65
N ALA A 566 6.60 1.66 -39.85
CA ALA A 566 7.55 2.75 -39.70
C ALA A 566 8.39 2.96 -40.97
N ALA A 567 9.06 4.13 -41.08
CA ALA A 567 9.93 4.43 -42.21
C ALA A 567 11.03 3.35 -42.40
N ILE A 568 11.54 3.19 -43.63
CA ILE A 568 12.59 2.20 -43.94
C ILE A 568 13.78 2.37 -42.97
N ALA A 569 14.27 1.25 -42.43
CA ALA A 569 15.33 1.15 -41.43
C ALA A 569 14.99 1.61 -40.00
N ALA A 570 13.70 1.77 -39.67
CA ALA A 570 13.26 2.12 -38.32
C ALA A 570 13.41 0.99 -37.29
N VAL A 571 13.30 -0.28 -37.67
CA VAL A 571 13.34 -1.42 -36.73
C VAL A 571 14.58 -2.25 -37.00
N THR A 572 15.56 -2.27 -36.10
CA THR A 572 16.75 -3.13 -36.19
C THR A 572 16.58 -4.34 -35.30
N VAL A 573 16.78 -5.54 -35.86
CA VAL A 573 16.77 -6.79 -35.12
C VAL A 573 18.19 -7.36 -35.13
N GLN A 574 18.71 -7.79 -33.98
CA GLN A 574 20.06 -8.34 -33.84
C GLN A 574 20.06 -9.49 -32.84
N ASP A 575 20.88 -10.52 -33.09
CA ASP A 575 21.04 -11.69 -32.21
C ASP A 575 19.69 -12.28 -31.76
N SER A 576 18.66 -12.22 -32.60
CA SER A 576 17.28 -12.53 -32.19
C SER A 576 16.65 -13.62 -33.06
N ILE A 577 15.64 -14.28 -32.48
CA ILE A 577 14.86 -15.33 -33.14
C ILE A 577 13.44 -14.80 -33.40
N VAL A 578 12.99 -14.84 -34.65
CA VAL A 578 11.60 -14.59 -35.04
C VAL A 578 11.08 -15.83 -35.74
N ALA A 579 10.31 -16.69 -35.06
CA ALA A 579 10.03 -18.03 -35.57
C ALA A 579 8.66 -18.58 -35.24
N TYR A 580 8.16 -19.48 -36.09
CA TYR A 580 6.90 -20.20 -35.90
C TYR A 580 5.67 -19.29 -35.72
N ASN A 581 5.71 -18.07 -36.26
CA ASN A 581 4.53 -17.22 -36.32
C ASN A 581 3.67 -17.67 -37.52
N SER A 582 2.34 -17.63 -37.41
CA SER A 582 1.47 -18.46 -38.27
C SER A 582 1.56 -18.17 -39.77
N SER A 583 1.42 -16.92 -40.19
CA SER A 583 1.39 -16.53 -41.60
C SER A 583 2.77 -16.09 -42.08
N ARG A 584 3.40 -15.17 -41.34
CA ARG A 584 4.71 -14.57 -41.65
C ARG A 584 5.41 -14.16 -40.36
N ASN A 585 6.71 -14.38 -40.27
CA ASN A 585 7.51 -13.87 -39.16
C ASN A 585 7.61 -12.34 -39.19
N CYS A 586 7.83 -11.75 -40.36
CA CYS A 586 7.94 -10.30 -40.55
C CYS A 586 7.08 -9.80 -41.72
N LEU A 587 6.65 -8.54 -41.65
CA LEU A 587 6.06 -7.84 -42.80
C LEU A 587 7.16 -7.48 -43.83
N ASP A 588 6.93 -7.85 -45.10
CA ASP A 588 7.82 -7.75 -46.28
C ASP A 588 9.00 -6.75 -46.17
N ALA A 589 10.16 -7.28 -45.76
CA ALA A 589 11.40 -6.53 -45.55
C ALA A 589 11.95 -5.82 -46.80
N MET A 590 11.49 -6.17 -48.02
CA MET A 590 12.03 -5.61 -49.27
C MET A 590 11.41 -4.28 -49.71
N LEU A 591 10.36 -3.80 -49.05
CA LEU A 591 9.74 -2.49 -49.33
C LEU A 591 9.60 -1.59 -48.10
N PHE A 592 9.28 -2.16 -46.93
CA PHE A 592 9.14 -1.47 -45.65
C PHE A 592 9.38 -2.49 -44.54
N GLY A 593 10.53 -2.50 -43.86
CA GLY A 593 10.70 -3.53 -42.83
C GLY A 593 12.02 -3.54 -42.09
N VAL A 594 12.14 -4.60 -41.30
CA VAL A 594 13.20 -4.89 -40.34
C VAL A 594 14.58 -4.78 -41.00
N THR A 595 15.47 -4.02 -40.38
CA THR A 595 16.90 -4.01 -40.67
C THR A 595 17.56 -5.19 -39.97
N ASP A 596 18.28 -5.99 -40.75
CA ASP A 596 19.16 -7.02 -40.21
C ASP A 596 20.39 -6.38 -39.55
N GLY A 597 20.43 -6.40 -38.23
CA GLY A 597 21.58 -6.02 -37.40
C GLY A 597 22.62 -7.13 -37.26
N GLY A 598 22.39 -8.31 -37.86
CA GLY A 598 23.28 -9.46 -37.85
C GLY A 598 22.87 -10.57 -36.87
N ASN A 599 23.26 -11.81 -37.22
CA ASN A 599 23.07 -13.05 -36.46
C ASN A 599 21.62 -13.27 -36.00
N ASN A 600 20.67 -13.07 -36.89
CA ASN A 600 19.26 -13.35 -36.63
C ASN A 600 18.84 -14.68 -37.21
N ILE A 601 17.78 -15.29 -36.65
CA ILE A 601 17.15 -16.49 -37.19
C ILE A 601 15.68 -16.20 -37.46
N SER A 602 15.24 -16.49 -38.69
CA SER A 602 13.83 -16.57 -39.04
C SER A 602 13.50 -17.98 -39.53
N SER A 603 12.40 -18.55 -39.04
CA SER A 603 11.90 -19.85 -39.53
C SER A 603 11.28 -19.80 -40.92
N ASP A 604 11.18 -18.62 -41.54
CA ASP A 604 10.68 -18.39 -42.89
C ASP A 604 11.53 -17.35 -43.64
N ALA A 605 11.13 -16.97 -44.86
CA ALA A 605 11.87 -16.05 -45.73
C ALA A 605 11.39 -14.59 -45.67
N THR A 606 10.67 -14.19 -44.62
CA THR A 606 9.94 -12.91 -44.62
C THR A 606 10.67 -11.76 -43.93
N CYS A 607 11.71 -12.05 -43.15
CA CYS A 607 12.42 -11.05 -42.36
C CYS A 607 13.63 -10.44 -43.09
N GLY A 608 14.11 -11.05 -44.17
CA GLY A 608 15.23 -10.53 -44.95
C GLY A 608 16.57 -10.65 -44.22
N PHE A 609 16.70 -11.59 -43.29
CA PHE A 609 17.95 -11.81 -42.56
C PHE A 609 18.98 -12.52 -43.45
N ALA A 610 20.16 -11.92 -43.55
CA ALA A 610 21.23 -12.46 -44.35
C ALA A 610 21.90 -13.64 -43.63
N ASP A 611 22.29 -14.66 -44.39
CA ASP A 611 23.22 -15.67 -43.90
C ASP A 611 24.62 -15.04 -43.82
N THR A 612 25.03 -14.67 -42.61
CA THR A 612 26.35 -14.10 -42.30
C THR A 612 27.43 -15.18 -42.16
N GLY A 613 27.13 -16.43 -42.50
CA GLY A 613 27.95 -17.60 -42.21
C GLY A 613 27.62 -18.16 -40.82
N GLY A 614 27.52 -19.49 -40.72
CA GLY A 614 27.07 -20.17 -39.48
C GLY A 614 25.71 -20.85 -39.62
N GLY A 615 25.02 -20.71 -40.76
CA GLY A 615 23.72 -21.34 -41.00
C GLY A 615 22.56 -20.63 -40.31
N VAL A 616 22.73 -19.34 -40.04
CA VAL A 616 21.72 -18.42 -39.49
C VAL A 616 21.10 -17.60 -40.64
N GLY A 617 20.07 -16.81 -40.36
CA GLY A 617 19.33 -16.03 -41.35
C GLY A 617 17.91 -16.56 -41.56
N ASP A 618 17.36 -16.29 -42.73
CA ASP A 618 16.01 -16.69 -43.12
C ASP A 618 15.88 -18.19 -43.47
N SER A 619 14.69 -18.74 -43.27
CA SER A 619 14.32 -20.15 -43.52
C SER A 619 15.14 -21.17 -42.72
N VAL A 620 15.51 -20.80 -41.49
CA VAL A 620 16.29 -21.60 -40.56
C VAL A 620 15.43 -21.98 -39.36
N ASP A 621 15.36 -23.28 -39.05
CA ASP A 621 14.64 -23.76 -37.87
C ASP A 621 15.48 -23.55 -36.60
N PRO A 622 15.06 -22.68 -35.65
CA PRO A 622 15.79 -22.46 -34.41
C PRO A 622 15.70 -23.60 -33.40
N LEU A 623 14.85 -24.60 -33.61
CA LEU A 623 14.58 -25.71 -32.68
C LEU A 623 14.25 -25.22 -31.26
N LEU A 624 13.17 -24.46 -31.10
CA LEU A 624 12.73 -23.97 -29.78
C LEU A 624 11.89 -25.01 -29.04
N ASN A 625 12.02 -25.07 -27.72
CA ASN A 625 11.03 -25.71 -26.85
C ASN A 625 9.75 -24.86 -26.72
N ALA A 626 8.73 -25.42 -26.07
CA ALA A 626 7.54 -24.67 -25.65
C ALA A 626 7.91 -23.55 -24.66
N LEU A 627 7.07 -22.51 -24.60
CA LEU A 627 7.18 -21.50 -23.54
C LEU A 627 6.98 -22.19 -22.19
N ALA A 628 7.95 -22.02 -21.29
CA ALA A 628 7.94 -22.68 -19.99
C ALA A 628 8.78 -21.88 -18.99
N ASN A 629 8.61 -22.20 -17.71
CA ASN A 629 9.54 -21.74 -16.69
C ASN A 629 10.87 -22.51 -16.82
N ASN A 630 11.88 -21.88 -17.42
CA ASN A 630 13.24 -22.43 -17.53
C ASN A 630 14.20 -21.78 -16.51
N GLY A 631 13.63 -21.30 -15.39
CA GLY A 631 14.26 -20.43 -14.41
C GLY A 631 14.13 -18.94 -14.75
N GLY A 632 14.39 -18.08 -13.76
CA GLY A 632 14.42 -16.62 -13.89
C GLY A 632 13.13 -16.00 -13.38
N TYR A 633 12.96 -14.70 -13.57
CA TYR A 633 11.73 -13.99 -13.21
C TYR A 633 10.55 -14.32 -14.13
N THR A 634 10.83 -14.70 -15.38
CA THR A 634 9.82 -14.81 -16.45
C THR A 634 10.00 -16.09 -17.29
N GLN A 635 8.93 -16.54 -17.94
CA GLN A 635 8.98 -17.74 -18.79
C GLN A 635 9.76 -17.46 -20.08
N THR A 636 10.52 -18.45 -20.57
CA THR A 636 11.34 -18.34 -21.78
C THR A 636 11.11 -19.52 -22.73
N ARG A 637 11.68 -19.47 -23.94
CA ARG A 637 11.72 -20.60 -24.87
C ARG A 637 13.13 -21.16 -24.96
N ALA A 638 13.41 -22.23 -24.23
CA ALA A 638 14.73 -22.87 -24.24
C ALA A 638 15.08 -23.45 -25.62
N LEU A 639 16.37 -23.45 -25.96
CA LEU A 639 16.89 -24.05 -27.19
C LEU A 639 16.98 -25.58 -27.06
N GLN A 640 16.59 -26.31 -28.10
CA GLN A 640 16.79 -27.77 -28.16
C GLN A 640 18.24 -28.12 -28.53
N ALA A 641 18.64 -29.36 -28.21
CA ALA A 641 19.93 -29.89 -28.61
C ALA A 641 20.10 -29.88 -30.14
N GLY A 642 21.22 -29.31 -30.62
CA GLY A 642 21.51 -29.17 -32.05
C GLY A 642 20.93 -27.90 -32.69
N SER A 643 20.32 -27.00 -31.91
CA SER A 643 19.90 -25.69 -32.40
C SER A 643 21.06 -24.90 -32.99
N VAL A 644 20.85 -24.33 -34.17
CA VAL A 644 21.78 -23.40 -34.82
C VAL A 644 21.90 -22.06 -34.08
N ALA A 645 20.98 -21.75 -33.16
CA ALA A 645 21.08 -20.54 -32.34
C ALA A 645 22.24 -20.62 -31.33
N VAL A 646 22.70 -21.83 -31.00
CA VAL A 646 23.72 -22.06 -29.98
C VAL A 646 25.10 -21.60 -30.46
N ASN A 647 25.72 -20.69 -29.71
CA ASN A 647 27.02 -20.06 -29.94
C ASN A 647 27.20 -19.30 -31.28
N ASN A 648 26.10 -18.85 -31.89
CA ASN A 648 26.12 -18.13 -33.17
C ASN A 648 25.72 -16.65 -33.08
N GLY A 649 25.47 -16.12 -31.88
CA GLY A 649 25.22 -14.70 -31.66
C GLY A 649 26.47 -13.84 -31.81
N SER A 650 26.28 -12.53 -31.81
CA SER A 650 27.37 -11.55 -31.85
C SER A 650 28.15 -11.59 -30.54
N GLY A 651 29.47 -11.37 -30.58
CA GLY A 651 30.24 -11.16 -29.36
C GLY A 651 29.89 -9.86 -28.58
N ALA A 652 28.85 -9.13 -29.00
CA ALA A 652 28.41 -7.84 -28.45
C ALA A 652 27.05 -7.90 -27.74
N CYS A 653 26.54 -9.10 -27.47
CA CYS A 653 25.31 -9.32 -26.72
C CYS A 653 25.41 -8.93 -25.23
N PRO A 654 24.25 -8.78 -24.54
CA PRO A 654 24.22 -8.50 -23.11
C PRO A 654 24.96 -9.57 -22.29
N ALA A 655 25.51 -9.20 -21.13
CA ALA A 655 26.28 -10.13 -20.28
C ALA A 655 25.45 -11.31 -19.74
N GLN A 656 24.13 -11.18 -19.74
CA GLN A 656 23.18 -12.18 -19.24
C GLN A 656 22.06 -12.41 -20.25
N ASP A 657 21.41 -13.56 -20.18
CA ASP A 657 20.17 -13.85 -20.90
C ASP A 657 18.94 -13.37 -20.12
N GLN A 658 17.73 -13.63 -20.63
CA GLN A 658 16.47 -13.23 -20.00
C GLN A 658 16.29 -13.74 -18.56
N ARG A 659 16.91 -14.86 -18.23
CA ARG A 659 16.77 -15.48 -16.91
C ARG A 659 17.74 -14.90 -15.88
N GLY A 660 18.66 -14.04 -16.35
CA GLY A 660 19.83 -13.59 -15.61
C GLY A 660 21.03 -14.54 -15.76
N ALA A 661 20.96 -15.61 -16.57
CA ALA A 661 22.06 -16.55 -16.74
C ALA A 661 23.22 -15.87 -17.49
N ALA A 662 24.46 -16.07 -17.05
CA ALA A 662 25.62 -15.52 -17.75
C ALA A 662 25.70 -16.09 -19.18
N ARG A 663 25.91 -15.22 -20.17
CA ARG A 663 26.18 -15.67 -21.53
C ARG A 663 27.63 -16.15 -21.65
N VAL A 664 27.83 -17.34 -22.23
CA VAL A 664 29.14 -18.00 -22.28
C VAL A 664 29.65 -18.04 -23.72
N ALA A 665 30.96 -17.82 -23.92
CA ALA A 665 31.59 -17.80 -25.24
C ALA A 665 30.95 -16.77 -26.22
N ASN A 666 30.75 -17.14 -27.49
CA ASN A 666 29.83 -16.40 -28.35
C ASN A 666 28.43 -16.71 -27.84
N CYS A 667 27.64 -15.71 -27.48
CA CYS A 667 26.32 -15.97 -26.94
C CYS A 667 25.40 -16.68 -27.91
N ASP A 668 24.36 -17.25 -27.35
CA ASP A 668 23.27 -17.81 -28.13
C ASP A 668 22.36 -16.71 -28.70
N ILE A 669 21.86 -16.94 -29.91
CA ILE A 669 20.85 -16.11 -30.55
C ILE A 669 19.51 -16.29 -29.81
N GLY A 670 18.84 -15.19 -29.50
CA GLY A 670 17.56 -15.17 -28.80
C GLY A 670 17.68 -14.87 -27.30
N ALA A 671 16.55 -14.99 -26.59
CA ALA A 671 16.42 -14.58 -25.19
C ALA A 671 17.04 -15.56 -24.17
N TYR A 672 17.47 -16.74 -24.63
CA TYR A 672 17.89 -17.85 -23.77
C TYR A 672 19.31 -18.30 -24.11
N GLU A 673 20.10 -18.59 -23.08
CA GLU A 673 21.45 -19.16 -23.18
C GLU A 673 21.49 -20.65 -22.78
N ALA A 674 21.82 -21.52 -23.73
CA ALA A 674 22.03 -22.95 -23.49
C ALA A 674 23.32 -23.21 -22.71
N GLY A 675 23.27 -24.21 -21.82
CA GLY A 675 24.42 -24.62 -21.03
C GLY A 675 24.79 -23.71 -19.86
N SER A 676 24.10 -22.57 -19.69
CA SER A 676 24.22 -21.69 -18.51
C SER A 676 23.00 -21.83 -17.59
N GLY A 677 23.26 -21.98 -16.30
CA GLY A 677 22.24 -22.08 -15.25
C GLY A 677 22.13 -20.83 -14.39
N ILE A 678 21.08 -20.78 -13.58
CA ILE A 678 20.79 -19.67 -12.66
C ILE A 678 20.52 -20.19 -11.24
N ALA A 679 20.96 -19.47 -10.23
CA ALA A 679 20.57 -19.74 -8.86
C ALA A 679 19.29 -18.97 -8.52
N SER A 680 18.40 -19.59 -7.75
CA SER A 680 17.25 -18.89 -7.18
C SER A 680 17.51 -18.55 -5.73
N VAL A 681 17.07 -17.37 -5.33
CA VAL A 681 17.15 -16.88 -3.95
C VAL A 681 15.74 -16.71 -3.44
N SER A 682 15.46 -17.18 -2.24
CA SER A 682 14.20 -16.90 -1.54
C SER A 682 14.49 -16.51 -0.11
N ILE A 683 13.83 -15.46 0.37
CA ILE A 683 13.81 -15.12 1.78
C ILE A 683 12.47 -15.58 2.37
N SER A 684 12.51 -15.97 3.63
CA SER A 684 11.32 -16.23 4.44
C SER A 684 11.58 -15.78 5.87
N VAL A 685 10.54 -15.35 6.58
CA VAL A 685 10.60 -15.11 8.03
C VAL A 685 9.78 -16.18 8.72
N ASP A 686 10.31 -16.76 9.78
CA ASP A 686 9.62 -17.77 10.59
C ASP A 686 8.50 -17.18 11.47
N GLN A 687 8.62 -15.90 11.82
CA GLN A 687 7.70 -15.12 12.65
C GLN A 687 7.45 -13.76 12.00
N SER A 688 6.29 -13.61 11.37
CA SER A 688 5.87 -12.33 10.78
C SER A 688 5.45 -11.30 11.83
N THR A 689 5.40 -11.68 13.11
CA THR A 689 5.08 -10.82 14.26
C THR A 689 6.03 -11.16 15.40
N LEU A 690 6.79 -10.18 15.89
CA LEU A 690 7.52 -10.22 17.15
C LEU A 690 6.80 -9.38 18.19
N PHE A 691 6.95 -9.74 19.45
CA PHE A 691 6.61 -8.85 20.56
C PHE A 691 7.94 -8.30 21.08
N GLU A 692 8.02 -6.98 21.27
CA GLU A 692 8.95 -6.41 22.24
C GLU A 692 8.69 -7.14 23.55
N ALA A 693 9.62 -8.00 23.92
CA ALA A 693 9.64 -8.72 25.18
C ALA A 693 11.06 -9.25 25.23
N LEU A 694 11.73 -9.06 26.36
CA LEU A 694 13.16 -9.39 26.54
C LEU A 694 13.51 -10.79 25.99
N GLY A 695 14.05 -10.85 24.76
CA GLY A 695 14.57 -12.05 24.13
C GLY A 695 13.70 -12.73 23.06
N THR A 696 12.63 -12.12 22.54
CA THR A 696 11.90 -12.65 21.38
C THR A 696 12.75 -12.52 20.11
N VAL A 697 12.83 -13.60 19.31
CA VAL A 697 13.70 -13.67 18.13
C VAL A 697 12.92 -14.20 16.94
N ALA A 698 12.95 -13.46 15.83
CA ALA A 698 12.54 -13.96 14.52
C ALA A 698 13.78 -14.40 13.75
N THR A 699 13.68 -15.52 13.07
CA THR A 699 14.68 -16.01 12.13
C THR A 699 14.27 -15.66 10.72
N VAL A 700 15.04 -14.78 10.10
CA VAL A 700 15.03 -14.61 8.66
C VAL A 700 15.87 -15.71 8.06
N THR A 701 15.22 -16.60 7.31
CA THR A 701 15.89 -17.67 6.58
C THR A 701 16.05 -17.26 5.12
N VAL A 702 17.29 -17.20 4.67
CA VAL A 702 17.65 -17.03 3.26
C VAL A 702 18.04 -18.40 2.72
N VAL A 703 17.32 -18.84 1.69
CA VAL A 703 17.63 -20.06 0.95
C VAL A 703 18.16 -19.66 -0.41
N VAL A 704 19.36 -20.14 -0.74
CA VAL A 704 19.92 -20.04 -2.08
C VAL A 704 19.97 -21.42 -2.69
N ASP A 705 19.13 -21.63 -3.69
CA ASP A 705 19.12 -22.84 -4.51
C ASP A 705 19.95 -22.60 -5.77
N ASN A 706 21.19 -23.07 -5.77
CA ASN A 706 22.09 -23.10 -6.92
C ASN A 706 22.18 -24.51 -7.54
N SER A 707 21.11 -25.31 -7.45
CA SER A 707 21.07 -26.65 -8.08
C SER A 707 21.23 -26.62 -9.60
N ALA A 708 20.95 -25.48 -10.24
CA ALA A 708 21.16 -25.30 -11.68
C ALA A 708 22.62 -24.99 -12.08
N ASN A 709 23.58 -24.99 -11.14
CA ASN A 709 25.01 -24.77 -11.39
C ASN A 709 25.39 -23.39 -11.97
N ALA A 710 24.80 -22.30 -11.47
CA ALA A 710 25.23 -20.94 -11.78
C ALA A 710 26.64 -20.64 -11.26
N THR A 711 27.38 -19.80 -11.99
CA THR A 711 28.82 -19.53 -11.84
C THR A 711 29.21 -18.71 -10.60
N ALA A 712 28.31 -17.91 -9.99
CA ALA A 712 28.55 -17.22 -8.71
C ALA A 712 27.25 -16.74 -8.01
N ALA A 713 26.95 -17.37 -6.87
CA ALA A 713 25.82 -17.17 -5.93
C ALA A 713 25.74 -15.92 -5.03
N GLY A 714 26.37 -14.77 -5.26
CA GLY A 714 26.38 -13.64 -4.31
C GLY A 714 25.01 -12.95 -4.07
N VAL A 715 24.46 -13.04 -2.85
CA VAL A 715 23.23 -12.33 -2.41
C VAL A 715 23.57 -11.30 -1.34
N GLU A 716 22.98 -10.11 -1.43
CA GLU A 716 23.02 -9.06 -0.41
C GLU A 716 21.66 -8.99 0.29
N ILE A 717 21.66 -8.95 1.61
CA ILE A 717 20.46 -8.80 2.43
C ILE A 717 20.49 -7.43 3.10
N ALA A 718 19.43 -6.65 2.93
CA ALA A 718 19.24 -5.35 3.55
C ALA A 718 17.97 -5.35 4.40
N PHE A 719 17.95 -4.56 5.47
CA PHE A 719 16.80 -4.43 6.37
C PHE A 719 16.46 -2.95 6.53
N SER A 720 15.17 -2.65 6.69
CA SER A 720 14.68 -1.29 6.95
C SER A 720 13.46 -1.37 7.86
N ALA A 721 13.38 -0.52 8.89
CA ALA A 721 12.15 -0.34 9.66
C ALA A 721 11.31 0.81 9.09
N LEU A 722 10.00 0.64 9.11
CA LEU A 722 8.97 1.61 8.74
C LEU A 722 8.07 1.82 9.96
N GLY A 723 7.87 3.08 10.39
CA GLY A 723 6.94 3.40 11.48
C GLY A 723 7.36 4.50 12.47
N THR A 724 8.62 4.93 12.50
CA THR A 724 9.08 5.79 13.60
C THR A 724 9.06 7.29 13.29
N ALA A 725 8.44 8.07 14.18
CA ALA A 725 8.56 9.53 14.23
C ALA A 725 9.83 10.00 14.97
N THR A 726 10.76 9.11 15.35
CA THR A 726 12.08 9.44 15.92
C THR A 726 13.15 8.43 15.45
N PRO A 727 14.46 8.74 15.44
CA PRO A 727 15.43 8.03 14.62
C PRO A 727 15.69 6.59 15.11
N LEU A 728 15.67 5.63 14.16
CA LEU A 728 16.20 4.26 14.21
C LEU A 728 17.20 4.07 15.36
N GLY A 729 16.74 3.48 16.47
CA GLY A 729 17.43 3.60 17.75
C GLY A 729 17.83 2.29 18.38
N PHE A 730 16.89 1.56 18.97
CA PHE A 730 17.23 0.57 19.99
C PHE A 730 16.34 -0.69 20.03
N ASP A 731 15.29 -0.77 19.24
CA ASP A 731 14.15 -1.70 19.45
C ASP A 731 14.41 -3.10 18.86
N TYR A 732 15.47 -3.22 18.05
CA TYR A 732 15.94 -4.50 17.54
C TYR A 732 17.45 -4.55 17.34
N ALA A 733 18.03 -5.72 17.64
CA ALA A 733 19.39 -6.07 17.24
C ALA A 733 19.40 -7.23 16.28
N MET A 734 20.37 -7.21 15.37
CA MET A 734 20.57 -8.27 14.39
C MET A 734 21.85 -9.04 14.68
N SER A 735 21.78 -10.36 14.53
CA SER A 735 22.94 -11.24 14.59
C SER A 735 22.90 -12.26 13.47
N ASN A 736 24.06 -12.61 12.90
CA ASN A 736 24.17 -13.72 11.97
C ASN A 736 24.79 -14.93 12.67
N GLN A 737 24.36 -16.14 12.33
CA GLN A 737 24.94 -17.36 12.90
C GLN A 737 26.36 -17.66 12.37
N ASN A 738 26.79 -16.99 11.28
CA ASN A 738 28.03 -17.28 10.56
C ASN A 738 29.19 -16.27 10.77
N SER A 739 29.01 -15.19 11.54
CA SER A 739 30.08 -14.28 11.97
C SER A 739 29.83 -13.77 13.39
N LEU A 740 30.80 -13.92 14.28
CA LEU A 740 30.71 -13.60 15.71
C LEU A 740 30.80 -12.07 15.99
N GLY A 741 29.94 -11.25 15.37
CA GLY A 741 29.87 -9.82 15.62
C GLY A 741 28.44 -9.30 15.61
N VAL A 742 27.98 -8.76 16.74
CA VAL A 742 26.74 -7.97 16.80
C VAL A 742 27.03 -6.61 16.16
N SER A 743 26.27 -6.20 15.14
CA SER A 743 26.38 -4.84 14.62
C SER A 743 25.81 -3.85 15.66
N PRO A 744 26.33 -2.63 15.78
CA PRO A 744 25.68 -1.61 16.60
C PRO A 744 24.23 -1.37 16.14
N PRO A 745 23.33 -0.96 17.05
CA PRO A 745 21.98 -0.54 16.67
C PRO A 745 22.02 0.49 15.53
N GLY A 746 21.19 0.32 14.50
CA GLY A 746 21.09 1.24 13.37
C GLY A 746 22.19 1.17 12.29
N GLN A 747 23.15 0.23 12.34
CA GLN A 747 24.13 0.02 11.26
C GLN A 747 24.04 -1.40 10.68
N ILE A 748 23.71 -1.49 9.39
CA ILE A 748 23.66 -2.76 8.64
C ILE A 748 24.79 -2.75 7.63
N ALA A 749 25.75 -3.68 7.78
CA ALA A 749 26.67 -4.00 6.70
C ALA A 749 25.99 -5.05 5.79
N PRO A 750 26.05 -4.90 4.45
CA PRO A 750 25.61 -5.92 3.51
C PRO A 750 26.18 -7.30 3.87
N LEU A 751 25.31 -8.27 4.12
CA LEU A 751 25.74 -9.66 4.33
C LEU A 751 25.77 -10.35 2.98
N THR A 752 26.96 -10.78 2.56
CA THR A 752 27.14 -11.53 1.31
C THR A 752 27.13 -13.03 1.60
N PHE A 753 26.23 -13.75 0.93
CA PHE A 753 26.14 -15.21 0.98
C PHE A 753 26.34 -15.77 -0.42
N SER A 754 26.99 -16.93 -0.56
CA SER A 754 27.13 -17.57 -1.86
C SER A 754 27.10 -19.08 -1.80
N ALA A 755 26.25 -19.68 -2.64
CA ALA A 755 26.17 -21.12 -2.84
C ALA A 755 27.05 -21.56 -4.03
N PRO A 756 27.91 -22.60 -3.87
CA PRO A 756 28.69 -23.14 -4.98
C PRO A 756 27.79 -23.80 -6.03
N PRO A 757 28.27 -23.96 -7.28
CA PRO A 757 27.51 -24.63 -8.33
C PRO A 757 27.01 -26.01 -7.88
N GLY A 758 25.70 -26.24 -8.02
CA GLY A 758 25.05 -27.51 -7.71
C GLY A 758 24.65 -27.66 -6.24
N ALA A 759 24.87 -26.64 -5.40
CA ALA A 759 24.50 -26.67 -3.99
C ALA A 759 23.16 -25.99 -3.72
N LEU A 760 22.48 -26.50 -2.70
CA LEU A 760 21.40 -25.81 -1.99
C LEU A 760 21.96 -25.41 -0.64
N GLU A 761 22.07 -24.11 -0.39
CA GLU A 761 22.57 -23.61 0.89
C GLU A 761 21.52 -22.74 1.59
N MET A 762 21.54 -22.79 2.93
CA MET A 762 20.65 -22.02 3.78
C MET A 762 21.47 -21.20 4.76
N ALA A 763 21.13 -19.91 4.88
CA ALA A 763 21.65 -19.01 5.89
C ALA A 763 20.50 -18.52 6.76
N THR A 764 20.76 -18.40 8.07
CA THR A 764 19.79 -17.89 9.04
C THR A 764 20.34 -16.64 9.72
N PHE A 765 19.55 -15.59 9.70
CA PHE A 765 19.78 -14.33 10.40
C PHE A 765 18.72 -14.18 11.47
N THR A 766 19.09 -13.65 12.62
CA THR A 766 18.14 -13.43 13.72
C THR A 766 17.91 -11.94 13.89
N ILE A 767 16.64 -11.53 13.89
CA ILE A 767 16.19 -10.23 14.36
C ILE A 767 15.69 -10.46 15.78
N GLN A 768 16.36 -9.86 16.75
CA GLN A 768 15.98 -9.91 18.15
C GLN A 768 15.31 -8.59 18.51
N ALA A 769 14.05 -8.64 18.96
CA ALA A 769 13.40 -7.48 19.57
C ALA A 769 14.09 -7.18 20.91
N ILE A 770 14.38 -5.90 21.15
CA ILE A 770 14.99 -5.39 22.37
C ILE A 770 13.95 -4.52 23.05
N ASP A 771 13.63 -4.88 24.28
CA ASP A 771 12.82 -4.06 25.18
C ASP A 771 13.52 -2.70 25.42
N ASP A 772 12.76 -1.64 25.19
CA ASP A 772 13.15 -0.25 25.08
C ASP A 772 12.27 0.57 26.05
N PRO A 773 12.77 1.63 26.73
CA PRO A 773 11.98 2.39 27.70
C PRO A 773 11.04 3.46 27.09
N LEU A 774 10.87 3.54 25.77
CA LEU A 774 10.15 4.56 25.02
C LEU A 774 8.84 4.02 24.43
N VAL A 775 7.72 4.60 24.86
CA VAL A 775 6.39 4.25 24.34
C VAL A 775 6.29 4.52 22.83
N GLU A 776 6.13 3.46 22.05
CA GLU A 776 6.08 3.51 20.59
C GLU A 776 4.95 2.66 19.96
N PRO A 777 4.51 2.97 18.73
CA PRO A 777 3.55 2.12 18.01
C PRO A 777 4.22 0.88 17.40
N ASP A 778 3.40 -0.14 17.05
CA ASP A 778 3.88 -1.30 16.30
C ASP A 778 4.68 -0.90 15.05
N GLU A 779 5.86 -1.50 14.88
CA GLU A 779 6.77 -1.24 13.76
C GLU A 779 6.65 -2.30 12.67
N THR A 780 6.95 -1.95 11.42
CA THR A 780 7.17 -2.96 10.37
C THR A 780 8.64 -2.97 9.97
N VAL A 781 9.32 -4.09 10.17
CA VAL A 781 10.64 -4.36 9.61
C VAL A 781 10.48 -5.06 8.27
N VAL A 782 10.98 -4.43 7.22
CA VAL A 782 11.07 -5.01 5.88
C VAL A 782 12.49 -5.54 5.68
N VAL A 783 12.58 -6.81 5.32
CA VAL A 783 13.82 -7.47 4.91
C VAL A 783 13.80 -7.63 3.42
N THR A 784 14.87 -7.23 2.74
CA THR A 784 14.99 -7.32 1.30
C THR A 784 16.24 -8.10 0.92
N ALA A 785 16.17 -8.85 -0.18
CA ALA A 785 17.31 -9.46 -0.83
C ALA A 785 17.54 -8.78 -2.18
N SER A 786 18.76 -8.33 -2.38
CA SER A 786 19.29 -7.86 -3.64
C SER A 786 20.38 -8.80 -4.14
N LEU A 787 20.61 -8.79 -5.44
CA LEU A 787 21.59 -9.66 -6.10
C LEU A 787 22.94 -8.96 -6.24
N VAL A 788 24.02 -9.70 -5.98
CA VAL A 788 25.40 -9.23 -6.13
C VAL A 788 26.08 -10.01 -7.27
N GLY A 789 25.51 -9.93 -8.48
CA GLY A 789 26.13 -10.47 -9.70
C GLY A 789 25.19 -11.16 -10.67
N ALA A 790 25.78 -11.67 -11.77
CA ALA A 790 25.11 -12.42 -12.82
C ALA A 790 24.77 -13.86 -12.41
N GLY A 791 23.68 -14.41 -12.96
CA GLY A 791 23.30 -15.82 -12.77
C GLY A 791 22.35 -16.06 -11.61
N GLN A 792 21.56 -15.06 -11.18
CA GLN A 792 20.68 -15.16 -10.03
C GLN A 792 19.34 -14.47 -10.27
N PHE A 793 18.30 -14.93 -9.58
CA PHE A 793 17.02 -14.24 -9.48
C PHE A 793 16.41 -14.45 -8.10
N VAL A 794 15.64 -13.47 -7.61
CA VAL A 794 15.01 -13.55 -6.29
C VAL A 794 13.52 -13.86 -6.43
N THR A 795 13.10 -15.02 -5.93
CA THR A 795 11.70 -15.48 -5.97
C THR A 795 10.83 -14.85 -4.90
N ASN A 796 11.44 -14.39 -3.80
CA ASN A 796 10.78 -13.63 -2.75
C ASN A 796 11.72 -12.50 -2.28
N PRO A 797 11.76 -11.36 -3.00
CA PRO A 797 12.76 -10.32 -2.82
C PRO A 797 12.58 -9.52 -1.55
N ALA A 798 11.42 -9.63 -0.90
CA ALA A 798 11.20 -9.01 0.38
C ALA A 798 10.25 -9.82 1.25
N VAL A 799 10.42 -9.66 2.55
CA VAL A 799 9.50 -10.18 3.56
C VAL A 799 9.36 -9.12 4.63
N SER A 800 8.13 -8.87 5.06
CA SER A 800 7.85 -8.01 6.19
C SER A 800 7.68 -8.84 7.47
N MET A 801 7.98 -8.21 8.58
CA MET A 801 7.59 -8.65 9.90
C MET A 801 7.21 -7.44 10.74
N ILE A 802 6.26 -7.62 11.62
CA ILE A 802 5.77 -6.58 12.51
C ILE A 802 6.43 -6.78 13.87
N ILE A 803 6.94 -5.73 14.47
CA ILE A 803 7.34 -5.71 15.88
C ILE A 803 6.18 -5.04 16.62
N VAL A 804 5.50 -5.82 17.46
CA VAL A 804 4.39 -5.39 18.29
C VAL A 804 4.98 -4.85 19.58
N SER A 805 4.67 -3.60 19.89
CA SER A 805 5.23 -2.97 21.09
C SER A 805 4.56 -3.48 22.37
N GLU A 806 5.36 -3.72 23.41
CA GLU A 806 4.84 -4.09 24.75
C GLU A 806 4.48 -2.88 25.62
N ASP A 807 4.87 -1.68 25.19
CA ASP A 807 4.64 -0.44 25.92
C ASP A 807 3.16 0.01 25.91
N LEU A 808 2.36 -0.59 25.04
CA LEU A 808 0.91 -0.52 25.13
C LEU A 808 0.43 -1.59 26.12
N PRO A 809 -0.19 -1.19 27.25
CA PRO A 809 -0.48 -2.11 28.34
C PRO A 809 -1.35 -3.28 27.86
N PRO A 810 -1.07 -4.53 28.30
CA PRO A 810 -1.88 -5.67 27.93
C PRO A 810 -3.32 -5.43 28.38
N VAL A 811 -4.24 -5.48 27.43
CA VAL A 811 -5.69 -5.50 27.73
C VAL A 811 -5.91 -6.69 28.65
N GLU A 812 -6.35 -6.42 29.90
CA GLU A 812 -6.74 -7.49 30.81
C GLU A 812 -7.71 -8.44 30.07
N PRO A 813 -7.48 -9.76 30.08
CA PRO A 813 -8.40 -10.69 29.46
C PRO A 813 -9.76 -10.53 30.13
N ARG A 814 -10.76 -10.09 29.36
CA ARG A 814 -12.13 -9.88 29.85
C ARG A 814 -12.63 -11.14 30.57
N PRO A 815 -13.25 -11.01 31.75
CA PRO A 815 -14.15 -12.03 32.26
C PRO A 815 -15.27 -12.23 31.24
N VAL A 816 -15.41 -13.45 30.73
CA VAL A 816 -16.54 -13.81 29.87
C VAL A 816 -17.84 -13.53 30.64
N PRO A 817 -18.72 -12.62 30.17
CA PRO A 817 -20.02 -12.46 30.79
C PRO A 817 -20.79 -13.76 30.60
N ALA A 818 -21.33 -14.30 31.69
CA ALA A 818 -22.15 -15.50 31.66
C ALA A 818 -23.32 -15.31 30.66
N LEU A 819 -23.31 -16.09 29.58
CA LEU A 819 -24.42 -16.19 28.65
C LEU A 819 -25.68 -16.60 29.42
N ALA A 820 -26.66 -15.70 29.48
CA ALA A 820 -28.02 -16.07 29.86
C ALA A 820 -28.59 -17.03 28.80
N PRO A 821 -29.29 -18.12 29.19
CA PRO A 821 -29.71 -19.14 28.24
C PRO A 821 -31.00 -18.69 27.55
N LEU A 822 -30.98 -18.49 26.24
CA LEU A 822 -32.20 -18.41 25.44
C LEU A 822 -32.03 -19.13 24.10
N ALA A 823 -32.82 -20.21 23.99
CA ALA A 823 -33.30 -20.88 22.79
C ALA A 823 -32.30 -21.64 21.90
N LEU A 824 -32.13 -22.92 22.26
CA LEU A 824 -31.82 -24.03 21.36
C LEU A 824 -32.82 -24.08 20.19
N GLY A 825 -32.37 -23.96 18.94
CA GLY A 825 -33.22 -24.22 17.78
C GLY A 825 -32.60 -23.84 16.43
N LEU A 826 -32.17 -24.85 15.68
CA LEU A 826 -31.72 -24.84 14.28
C LEU A 826 -30.30 -24.32 13.99
N LEU A 827 -29.33 -25.24 13.94
CA LEU A 827 -28.33 -25.33 12.86
C LEU A 827 -27.58 -26.67 12.96
N ALA A 828 -28.18 -27.72 12.39
CA ALA A 828 -27.48 -28.93 12.02
C ALA A 828 -27.64 -29.09 10.51
N GLY A 829 -26.60 -28.73 9.77
CA GLY A 829 -26.55 -28.89 8.32
C GLY A 829 -25.60 -27.92 7.67
N LEU A 830 -24.31 -28.27 7.65
CA LEU A 830 -23.41 -28.27 6.49
C LEU A 830 -21.94 -28.29 6.98
N ALA A 831 -21.43 -29.48 7.30
CA ALA A 831 -20.00 -29.73 7.42
C ALA A 831 -19.67 -31.00 6.63
N LEU A 832 -19.46 -30.85 5.31
CA LEU A 832 -18.81 -31.83 4.44
C LEU A 832 -18.36 -31.11 3.16
N LEU A 833 -17.18 -31.48 2.63
CA LEU A 833 -16.35 -30.87 1.56
C LEU A 833 -15.42 -29.77 2.13
N ILE A 834 -14.08 -29.85 2.15
CA ILE A 834 -12.99 -30.55 1.45
C ILE A 834 -11.82 -30.55 2.48
N GLY A 835 -11.00 -31.56 2.76
CA GLY A 835 -10.39 -32.57 1.90
C GLY A 835 -8.84 -32.42 1.88
N VAL A 836 -8.16 -32.39 3.03
CA VAL A 836 -6.68 -32.45 3.09
C VAL A 836 -6.24 -33.89 3.40
N ARG A 837 -5.70 -34.56 2.38
CA ARG A 837 -4.98 -35.83 2.50
C ARG A 837 -3.59 -35.58 3.10
N ARG A 838 -3.29 -36.19 4.26
CA ARG A 838 -1.92 -36.57 4.64
C ARG A 838 -1.88 -38.04 5.06
N THR A 839 -1.26 -38.82 4.18
CA THR A 839 -0.34 -39.96 4.43
C THR A 839 -0.52 -40.83 5.68
N ARG A 840 -0.95 -42.08 5.44
CA ARG A 840 -0.77 -43.23 6.34
C ARG A 840 0.71 -43.61 6.43
N GLN A 841 1.26 -43.63 7.64
CA GLN A 841 2.28 -44.60 8.02
C GLN A 841 1.70 -45.62 8.99
N THR A 842 2.11 -46.86 8.77
CA THR A 842 1.70 -48.10 9.44
C THR A 842 2.33 -48.23 10.82
N ARG A 843 1.60 -48.84 11.78
CA ARG A 843 2.02 -50.07 12.47
C ARG A 843 0.98 -50.57 13.47
N THR A 844 0.80 -51.90 13.40
CA THR A 844 0.17 -52.88 14.31
C THR A 844 -1.29 -52.70 14.66
#